data_AF-A0A496LEP7-F1
#
_entry.id   AF-A0A496LEP7-F1
#
_cell.length_a   1.000
_cell.length_b   1.000
_cell.length_c   1.000
_cell.angle_alpha   90.00
_cell.angle_beta   90.00
_cell.angle_gamma   90.00
#
_symmetry.space_group_name_H-M   'P 1'
#
loop_
_entity.id
_entity.type
_entity.pdbx_description
1 polymer ?
#
loop_
_entity_poly.entity_id
_entity_poly.type
_entity_poly.pdbx_seq_one_letter_code
_entity_poly.pdbx_strand_id
1 'polypeptide(L)'
;TQLKNYTQAATVTDSSYNATGLRGNKDYYVYVHSVCSATDKSYWTWWRPFEFMTKPTVVSTPYYQDFTNVDLTELFVFPGKKVRKNKWCLGSGIGKGGNSMYISKNGVDAEYGTGESNTLSYITIDFDSSPKFEIYFDWVGKGETLSSTVYDFMRVYVVPDTLTLPTTWNRKQQRWIKDSVVALQLGDKFNGKTEWTTFSDTLPSSYAGTRRKLVFMWYNDGSGTGSPTMAVDNIYVGGYECKSPSRFVVDTVTRDSAQIRWSKGSTETSWIVEYKKLDDNTWVRDTVNDTTYSLNHLESYTEYKIRIRGICSGGSGHTGLLLGSLHTLCGDKAIGNGVFYNFDDAIGSIPACWTRTTPFTYKGKVFPRTDTYKDAPKNGIFFSGRGTQILALQEYRENVKTLELEFDLWRESTNCSGQLEVGVMSDPNNANTFVPIHNLTSLIVLPDKKEQYTRVSMDTALAEGKHYIAFRQVVNSPTNDTLMYAIDNLDIHPIPMCKKPNYNDIRVTLNEYTPTVAEVGWIPGHYENTWEVQYRDVDSTEWKSVIVTQTSMCILQRLMPQTTYEVRLRSICTPDTSKWTRTYKFTTMCDVYTLPYTEDFKGMSFVNSCWSRYSGLASAAFSGQKPKAVAYGWTLTTTNSLDTAHIKLNIYGTSCKYWAVSPLIKLNENSMLQFDLSLTRYYKSDTATGTRADDQFMVIVSTDGGNTWLKSNATIWNNSNTDPGKYVFNNIRTAGEKVSIDLSMYADSTVRIAFYGESTSNVSNGDNDLHIDNIRVFERIVAPPKVKTLTASNIGENTATLNKDVTPGDIAISKEGFYYKPAGQGAIWTPVESDDDAFVVSGLIRGTVYKYIAYATLENNVTFYGDTVEFTTTGIPPVHPTVSTLAATNISQNSATMNKSVTSDPSEPVTEQGWKWRKVGEPNWIVSMNGNLTSLEHNTQYEFFAFAKTALKNQEGYQGQTLTFTTTSHTPPTVKTLTATAIGMYGASLRKSVTAGSEPIVEEGWEYKRVGEVVWTNTKNANINNLAQDTEYEFYAYAVTNSYPMTKGETLKFRTLKATTDLDAADYGVNIYPNPADNVVTLAVEGLSSEAEVTIIDMMGRKVGHYLIAQGSNSITIDVSPLAEGTYAVRIVSDNATIVERLVIKKR
;
A
#
# COMPACT_ATOMS: atom_id res chain seq x y z
N THR A 1 68.90 -29.06 -2.46
CA THR A 1 68.98 -27.69 -1.92
C THR A 1 68.61 -27.76 -0.45
N GLN A 2 69.53 -27.29 0.41
CA GLN A 2 69.38 -27.01 1.86
C GLN A 2 68.93 -28.13 2.83
N LEU A 3 69.91 -28.87 3.37
CA LEU A 3 69.91 -29.28 4.79
C LEU A 3 70.92 -28.37 5.52
N LYS A 4 70.59 -27.07 5.62
CA LYS A 4 71.30 -26.13 6.49
C LYS A 4 70.50 -26.04 7.79
N ASN A 5 70.91 -26.81 8.79
CA ASN A 5 70.79 -26.52 10.23
C ASN A 5 71.02 -27.83 11.01
N TYR A 6 72.28 -28.25 11.13
CA TYR A 6 72.66 -29.16 12.20
C TYR A 6 72.74 -28.35 13.50
N THR A 7 72.04 -28.79 14.55
CA THR A 7 72.06 -28.13 15.86
C THR A 7 73.38 -28.33 16.60
N GLN A 8 74.15 -29.38 16.26
CA GLN A 8 75.47 -29.66 16.81
C GLN A 8 76.26 -30.54 15.82
N ALA A 9 77.58 -30.34 15.70
CA ALA A 9 78.48 -31.18 14.90
C ALA A 9 79.79 -31.41 15.64
N ALA A 10 80.35 -32.62 15.56
CA ALA A 10 81.61 -32.99 16.18
C ALA A 10 82.42 -33.89 15.23
N THR A 11 83.74 -33.68 15.18
CA THR A 11 84.68 -34.61 14.52
C THR A 11 85.23 -35.54 15.59
N VAL A 12 85.05 -36.84 15.41
CA VAL A 12 85.43 -37.87 16.38
C VAL A 12 86.38 -38.88 15.73
N THR A 13 87.31 -39.42 16.51
CA THR A 13 88.23 -40.48 16.07
C THR A 13 87.82 -41.86 16.58
N ASP A 14 86.95 -41.92 17.60
CA ASP A 14 86.39 -43.17 18.15
C ASP A 14 85.12 -43.61 17.42
N SER A 15 84.79 -44.91 17.53
CA SER A 15 83.57 -45.50 16.98
C SER A 15 82.28 -45.15 17.76
N SER A 16 82.37 -44.34 18.82
CA SER A 16 81.24 -43.89 19.63
C SER A 16 81.38 -42.41 20.02
N TYR A 17 80.26 -41.73 20.25
CA TYR A 17 80.21 -40.32 20.66
C TYR A 17 79.09 -40.10 21.68
N ASN A 18 79.42 -39.48 22.82
CA ASN A 18 78.47 -39.09 23.85
C ASN A 18 77.94 -37.68 23.58
N ALA A 19 76.73 -37.58 23.02
CA ALA A 19 76.08 -36.30 22.80
C ALA A 19 75.53 -35.71 24.11
N THR A 20 75.96 -34.48 24.46
CA THR A 20 75.50 -33.74 25.65
C THR A 20 74.73 -32.47 25.24
N GLY A 21 73.83 -31.98 26.10
CA GLY A 21 73.05 -30.76 25.83
C GLY A 21 71.80 -31.00 24.97
N LEU A 22 71.40 -32.25 24.79
CA LEU A 22 70.15 -32.61 24.14
C LEU A 22 68.98 -32.23 25.06
N ARG A 23 67.99 -31.51 24.52
CA ARG A 23 66.69 -31.30 25.18
C ARG A 23 65.95 -32.63 25.34
N GLY A 24 65.38 -32.87 26.51
CA GLY A 24 64.55 -34.04 26.80
C GLY A 24 63.29 -34.09 25.95
N ASN A 25 62.76 -35.31 25.74
CA ASN A 25 61.56 -35.58 24.93
C ASN A 25 61.58 -35.02 23.49
N LYS A 26 62.76 -34.98 22.84
CA LYS A 26 62.92 -34.55 21.44
C LYS A 26 63.47 -35.66 20.56
N ASP A 27 63.01 -35.68 19.31
CA ASP A 27 63.53 -36.53 18.23
C ASP A 27 64.85 -35.94 17.70
N TYR A 28 65.89 -36.75 17.63
CA TYR A 28 67.17 -36.39 17.03
C TYR A 28 67.49 -37.32 15.86
N TYR A 29 68.04 -36.71 14.81
CA TYR A 29 68.59 -37.40 13.65
C TYR A 29 70.11 -37.30 13.73
N VAL A 30 70.78 -38.44 13.63
CA VAL A 30 72.24 -38.52 13.61
C VAL A 30 72.68 -38.91 12.20
N TYR A 31 73.55 -38.07 11.63
CA TYR A 31 74.23 -38.32 10.38
C TYR A 31 75.71 -38.47 10.66
N VAL A 32 76.35 -39.42 9.99
CA VAL A 32 77.80 -39.66 10.10
C VAL A 32 78.39 -39.66 8.70
N HIS A 33 79.64 -39.23 8.59
CA HIS A 33 80.45 -39.34 7.38
C HIS A 33 81.91 -39.52 7.79
N SER A 34 82.71 -40.20 6.98
CA SER A 34 84.14 -40.32 7.24
C SER A 34 84.88 -39.09 6.69
N VAL A 35 85.91 -38.66 7.41
CA VAL A 35 86.86 -37.63 6.97
C VAL A 35 88.18 -38.33 6.70
N CYS A 36 88.50 -38.54 5.41
CA CYS A 36 89.70 -39.25 4.97
C CYS A 36 90.91 -38.31 4.87
N SER A 37 90.68 -37.02 4.57
CA SER A 37 91.68 -35.94 4.67
C SER A 37 90.98 -34.56 4.79
N ALA A 38 91.75 -33.46 4.84
CA ALA A 38 91.18 -32.11 4.88
C ALA A 38 90.30 -31.76 3.67
N THR A 39 90.60 -32.33 2.51
CA THR A 39 89.88 -32.10 1.24
C THR A 39 89.06 -33.30 0.78
N ASP A 40 89.23 -34.47 1.39
CA ASP A 40 88.55 -35.72 1.00
C ASP A 40 87.66 -36.25 2.13
N LYS A 41 86.35 -36.30 1.86
CA LYS A 41 85.30 -36.64 2.83
C LYS A 41 84.27 -37.51 2.13
N SER A 42 83.76 -38.54 2.81
CA SER A 42 82.64 -39.31 2.26
C SER A 42 81.38 -38.45 2.22
N TYR A 43 80.42 -38.89 1.41
CA TYR A 43 79.04 -38.43 1.55
C TYR A 43 78.53 -38.77 2.95
N TRP A 44 77.72 -37.88 3.50
CA TRP A 44 76.99 -38.13 4.72
C TRP A 44 75.90 -39.17 4.52
N THR A 45 75.54 -39.88 5.58
CA THR A 45 74.44 -40.88 5.61
C THR A 45 73.04 -40.28 5.50
N TRP A 46 72.85 -39.21 4.72
CA TRP A 46 71.59 -38.44 4.62
C TRP A 46 70.41 -39.28 4.14
N TRP A 47 70.66 -40.31 3.35
CA TRP A 47 69.60 -41.20 2.85
C TRP A 47 69.06 -42.18 3.90
N ARG A 48 69.77 -42.38 5.02
CA ARG A 48 69.37 -43.24 6.16
C ARG A 48 69.96 -42.72 7.49
N PRO A 49 69.42 -41.65 8.08
CA PRO A 49 69.83 -41.20 9.41
C PRO A 49 69.53 -42.25 10.48
N PHE A 50 70.35 -42.27 11.53
CA PHE A 50 69.98 -42.95 12.77
C PHE A 50 69.08 -42.02 13.59
N GLU A 51 67.91 -42.51 13.97
CA GLU A 51 66.91 -41.72 14.70
C GLU A 51 66.80 -42.23 16.14
N PHE A 52 66.80 -41.32 17.11
CA PHE A 52 66.49 -41.65 18.50
C PHE A 52 65.72 -40.51 19.17
N MET A 53 64.98 -40.84 20.23
CA MET A 53 64.27 -39.86 21.06
C MET A 53 64.89 -39.86 22.46
N THR A 54 65.23 -38.67 22.97
CA THR A 54 65.67 -38.52 24.36
C THR A 54 64.53 -38.80 25.33
N LYS A 55 64.82 -39.35 26.51
CA LYS A 55 63.80 -39.56 27.57
C LYS A 55 63.14 -38.24 28.01
N PRO A 56 61.90 -38.27 28.51
CA PRO A 56 61.26 -37.12 29.13
C PRO A 56 62.00 -36.66 30.40
N THR A 57 61.89 -35.37 30.71
CA THR A 57 62.39 -34.78 31.95
C THR A 57 61.57 -35.24 33.16
N VAL A 58 62.24 -35.47 34.29
CA VAL A 58 61.59 -35.85 35.55
C VAL A 58 61.09 -34.59 36.26
N VAL A 59 59.90 -34.66 36.86
CA VAL A 59 59.29 -33.58 37.66
C VAL A 59 59.25 -33.96 39.14
N SER A 60 58.98 -33.02 40.06
CA SER A 60 58.90 -33.28 41.51
C SER A 60 57.56 -32.84 42.10
N THR A 61 57.15 -33.42 43.23
CA THR A 61 55.95 -32.95 43.96
C THR A 61 56.22 -31.62 44.70
N PRO A 62 55.23 -30.71 44.81
CA PRO A 62 53.95 -30.75 44.12
C PRO A 62 54.12 -30.47 42.62
N TYR A 63 53.48 -31.31 41.80
CA TYR A 63 53.42 -31.17 40.36
C TYR A 63 52.04 -30.65 39.98
N TYR A 64 51.98 -29.64 39.12
CA TYR A 64 50.76 -29.12 38.52
C TYR A 64 50.97 -28.91 37.02
N GLN A 65 50.02 -29.40 36.21
CA GLN A 65 50.07 -29.30 34.76
C GLN A 65 48.67 -29.00 34.21
N ASP A 66 48.53 -27.83 33.61
CA ASP A 66 47.31 -27.32 32.97
C ASP A 66 47.42 -27.25 31.44
N PHE A 67 48.50 -27.81 30.88
CA PHE A 67 48.79 -27.90 29.45
C PHE A 67 48.84 -26.56 28.70
N THR A 68 48.84 -25.42 29.40
CA THR A 68 48.92 -24.09 28.78
C THR A 68 50.17 -23.92 27.91
N ASN A 69 51.26 -24.60 28.25
CA ASN A 69 52.44 -24.78 27.39
C ASN A 69 52.36 -26.10 26.62
N VAL A 70 52.34 -26.05 25.29
CA VAL A 70 52.29 -27.25 24.43
C VAL A 70 53.68 -27.86 24.14
N ASP A 71 54.77 -27.18 24.48
CA ASP A 71 56.15 -27.68 24.30
C ASP A 71 56.69 -28.35 25.57
N LEU A 72 55.99 -29.38 26.05
CA LEU A 72 56.33 -30.10 27.28
C LEU A 72 57.51 -31.07 27.09
N THR A 73 58.51 -30.97 27.96
CA THR A 73 59.69 -31.86 27.95
C THR A 73 59.51 -33.07 28.87
N GLU A 74 58.53 -33.04 29.76
CA GLU A 74 58.26 -34.03 30.80
C GLU A 74 57.26 -35.11 30.39
N LEU A 75 56.47 -34.88 29.34
CA LEU A 75 55.38 -35.77 28.92
C LEU A 75 55.77 -36.68 27.76
N PHE A 76 55.83 -37.98 27.98
CA PHE A 76 55.99 -38.97 26.91
C PHE A 76 54.67 -39.33 26.24
N VAL A 77 54.67 -39.56 24.92
CA VAL A 77 53.51 -40.11 24.19
C VAL A 77 53.94 -41.30 23.31
N PHE A 78 53.15 -42.39 23.36
CA PHE A 78 53.31 -43.57 22.53
C PHE A 78 52.00 -43.97 21.82
N PRO A 79 52.05 -44.40 20.54
CA PRO A 79 53.21 -44.39 19.66
C PRO A 79 53.58 -42.95 19.25
N GLY A 80 54.87 -42.71 18.96
CA GLY A 80 55.36 -41.38 18.61
C GLY A 80 54.79 -40.80 17.29
N LYS A 81 55.34 -39.68 16.82
CA LYS A 81 54.79 -38.84 15.73
C LYS A 81 54.47 -39.55 14.40
N LYS A 82 55.05 -40.73 14.12
CA LYS A 82 54.96 -41.44 12.83
C LYS A 82 53.71 -42.31 12.63
N VAL A 83 52.81 -42.43 13.60
CA VAL A 83 51.58 -43.26 13.48
C VAL A 83 50.35 -42.43 13.09
N ARG A 84 49.57 -42.92 12.11
CA ARG A 84 48.38 -42.27 11.51
C ARG A 84 47.03 -42.73 12.10
N LYS A 85 47.04 -43.42 13.24
CA LYS A 85 45.83 -43.85 13.98
C LYS A 85 45.62 -42.97 15.22
N ASN A 86 44.50 -43.15 15.94
CA ASN A 86 44.17 -42.36 17.12
C ASN A 86 45.32 -42.39 18.16
N LYS A 87 45.71 -41.21 18.67
CA LYS A 87 46.84 -41.05 19.60
C LYS A 87 46.62 -39.89 20.57
N TRP A 88 47.30 -39.90 21.70
CA TRP A 88 47.37 -38.71 22.57
C TRP A 88 48.05 -37.54 21.86
N CYS A 89 47.46 -36.35 21.98
CA CYS A 89 47.93 -35.09 21.42
C CYS A 89 47.78 -33.97 22.45
N LEU A 90 48.54 -32.89 22.28
CA LEU A 90 48.49 -31.70 23.12
C LEU A 90 48.00 -30.52 22.28
N GLY A 91 47.10 -29.72 22.84
CA GLY A 91 46.68 -28.47 22.19
C GLY A 91 45.30 -28.00 22.62
N SER A 92 44.76 -27.05 21.86
CA SER A 92 43.51 -26.34 22.17
C SER A 92 42.25 -27.02 21.65
N GLY A 93 42.34 -28.25 21.13
CA GLY A 93 41.19 -28.93 20.51
C GLY A 93 40.04 -29.21 21.49
N ILE A 94 40.36 -29.45 22.76
CA ILE A 94 39.43 -29.58 23.88
C ILE A 94 40.22 -29.25 25.14
N GLY A 95 39.65 -28.57 26.13
CA GLY A 95 40.33 -28.24 27.37
C GLY A 95 39.39 -27.65 28.42
N LYS A 96 39.83 -27.60 29.68
CA LYS A 96 39.07 -27.10 30.82
C LYS A 96 39.72 -25.81 31.34
N GLY A 97 39.70 -24.78 30.49
CA GLY A 97 40.35 -23.48 30.73
C GLY A 97 41.55 -23.20 29.83
N GLY A 98 41.76 -23.98 28.76
CA GLY A 98 42.88 -23.79 27.84
C GLY A 98 43.12 -25.00 26.95
N ASN A 99 44.39 -25.39 26.82
CA ASN A 99 44.81 -26.62 26.15
C ASN A 99 44.58 -27.82 27.05
N SER A 100 44.58 -29.03 26.49
CA SER A 100 44.65 -30.26 27.28
C SER A 100 45.41 -31.36 26.53
N MET A 101 45.53 -32.53 27.16
CA MET A 101 45.94 -33.75 26.49
C MET A 101 44.70 -34.54 26.04
N TYR A 102 44.54 -34.82 24.75
CA TYR A 102 43.35 -35.48 24.20
C TYR A 102 43.67 -36.51 23.12
N ILE A 103 42.75 -37.45 22.89
CA ILE A 103 42.86 -38.43 21.80
C ILE A 103 42.44 -37.76 20.49
N SER A 104 43.32 -37.83 19.49
CA SER A 104 43.11 -37.28 18.15
C SER A 104 43.36 -38.31 17.06
N LYS A 105 42.51 -38.31 16.03
CA LYS A 105 42.64 -39.14 14.81
C LYS A 105 43.67 -38.62 13.83
N ASN A 106 43.91 -37.30 13.81
CA ASN A 106 44.79 -36.63 12.84
C ASN A 106 45.95 -35.86 13.50
N GLY A 107 45.98 -35.80 14.83
CA GLY A 107 47.01 -35.10 15.58
C GLY A 107 46.67 -33.67 16.00
N VAL A 108 45.47 -33.18 15.65
CA VAL A 108 45.03 -31.80 15.88
C VAL A 108 43.61 -31.73 16.42
N ASP A 109 42.67 -32.44 15.80
CA ASP A 109 41.27 -32.35 16.19
C ASP A 109 40.99 -33.23 17.41
N ALA A 110 40.19 -32.73 18.35
CA ALA A 110 39.78 -33.45 19.56
C ALA A 110 38.67 -34.47 19.28
N GLU A 111 38.97 -35.41 18.39
CA GLU A 111 38.11 -36.49 17.95
C GLU A 111 38.95 -37.72 17.59
N TYR A 112 38.43 -38.90 17.88
CA TYR A 112 39.04 -40.17 17.49
C TYR A 112 38.20 -40.86 16.41
N GLY A 113 38.84 -41.58 15.49
CA GLY A 113 38.21 -42.25 14.35
C GLY A 113 37.93 -43.74 14.59
N THR A 114 37.22 -44.35 13.65
CA THR A 114 36.72 -45.75 13.67
C THR A 114 37.79 -46.79 13.30
N GLY A 115 39.00 -46.67 13.84
CA GLY A 115 40.07 -47.66 13.62
C GLY A 115 40.61 -48.15 14.94
N GLU A 116 40.71 -49.48 15.13
CA GLU A 116 41.22 -50.04 16.38
C GLU A 116 42.63 -49.49 16.67
N SER A 117 42.80 -48.95 17.89
CA SER A 117 44.05 -48.33 18.30
C SER A 117 44.26 -48.38 19.82
N ASN A 118 45.54 -48.28 20.19
CA ASN A 118 46.00 -48.15 21.56
C ASN A 118 47.11 -47.09 21.64
N THR A 119 47.05 -46.25 22.67
CA THR A 119 48.04 -45.19 22.90
C THR A 119 48.20 -44.94 24.39
N LEU A 120 49.40 -44.59 24.83
CA LEU A 120 49.65 -44.19 26.20
C LEU A 120 50.43 -42.89 26.27
N SER A 121 50.31 -42.22 27.40
CA SER A 121 51.09 -41.05 27.77
C SER A 121 51.57 -41.21 29.20
N TYR A 122 52.74 -40.69 29.55
CA TYR A 122 53.18 -40.68 30.95
C TYR A 122 54.08 -39.50 31.29
N ILE A 123 54.11 -39.17 32.58
CA ILE A 123 55.09 -38.29 33.23
C ILE A 123 55.84 -39.07 34.30
N THR A 124 57.12 -38.74 34.54
CA THR A 124 57.92 -39.33 35.62
C THR A 124 58.07 -38.33 36.75
N ILE A 125 57.69 -38.70 37.97
CA ILE A 125 57.59 -37.85 39.16
C ILE A 125 58.50 -38.38 40.26
N ASP A 126 59.33 -37.51 40.82
CA ASP A 126 60.04 -37.66 42.09
C ASP A 126 59.12 -37.20 43.24
N PHE A 127 58.71 -38.15 44.07
CA PHE A 127 57.89 -37.88 45.25
C PHE A 127 58.78 -37.37 46.39
N ASP A 128 58.38 -36.26 47.00
CA ASP A 128 59.05 -35.70 48.17
C ASP A 128 58.91 -36.59 49.43
N SER A 129 59.29 -36.08 50.60
CA SER A 129 59.21 -36.82 51.87
C SER A 129 57.86 -36.72 52.59
N SER A 130 56.80 -36.26 51.92
CA SER A 130 55.49 -36.09 52.55
C SER A 130 54.90 -37.42 53.03
N PRO A 131 54.18 -37.42 54.16
CA PRO A 131 53.65 -38.66 54.75
C PRO A 131 52.48 -39.24 53.95
N LYS A 132 51.81 -38.43 53.12
CA LYS A 132 50.70 -38.78 52.24
C LYS A 132 50.77 -37.94 50.97
N PHE A 133 50.20 -38.49 49.90
CA PHE A 133 50.10 -37.82 48.62
C PHE A 133 48.67 -37.90 48.10
N GLU A 134 48.25 -36.85 47.41
CA GLU A 134 46.99 -36.80 46.67
C GLU A 134 47.27 -36.63 45.19
N ILE A 135 46.34 -37.11 44.38
CA ILE A 135 46.30 -36.87 42.95
C ILE A 135 44.93 -36.35 42.58
N TYR A 136 44.88 -35.33 41.74
CA TYR A 136 43.68 -34.99 40.99
C TYR A 136 43.99 -34.72 39.53
N PHE A 137 43.05 -35.03 38.65
CA PHE A 137 43.09 -34.57 37.27
C PHE A 137 41.66 -34.44 36.76
N ASP A 138 41.46 -33.47 35.88
CA ASP A 138 40.22 -33.32 35.16
C ASP A 138 40.22 -34.23 33.93
N TRP A 139 39.08 -34.83 33.64
CA TRP A 139 38.92 -35.63 32.44
C TRP A 139 37.52 -35.47 31.85
N VAL A 140 37.43 -35.68 30.55
CA VAL A 140 36.17 -35.78 29.82
C VAL A 140 36.31 -36.85 28.75
N GLY A 141 35.24 -37.55 28.41
CA GLY A 141 35.29 -38.57 27.37
C GLY A 141 34.06 -39.44 27.38
N LYS A 142 33.26 -39.36 26.31
CA LYS A 142 32.07 -40.21 26.14
C LYS A 142 32.47 -41.66 25.91
N GLY A 143 33.50 -41.89 25.10
CA GLY A 143 33.88 -43.23 24.64
C GLY A 143 32.72 -43.95 23.94
N GLU A 144 32.73 -45.27 23.97
CA GLU A 144 31.66 -46.12 23.43
C GLU A 144 31.21 -47.14 24.48
N THR A 145 29.90 -47.22 24.69
CA THR A 145 29.27 -48.21 25.56
C THR A 145 27.99 -48.72 24.94
N LEU A 146 27.90 -50.02 24.70
CA LEU A 146 26.72 -50.70 24.19
C LEU A 146 26.31 -51.83 25.15
N SER A 147 25.06 -51.84 25.59
CA SER A 147 24.48 -52.88 26.45
C SER A 147 25.36 -53.24 27.66
N SER A 148 25.73 -52.22 28.46
CA SER A 148 26.62 -52.30 29.65
C SER A 148 28.10 -52.67 29.38
N THR A 149 28.47 -52.94 28.13
CA THR A 149 29.87 -53.24 27.77
C THR A 149 30.57 -51.98 27.27
N VAL A 150 31.71 -51.65 27.88
CA VAL A 150 32.55 -50.51 27.50
C VAL A 150 33.60 -50.94 26.47
N TYR A 151 33.58 -50.29 25.31
CA TYR A 151 34.43 -50.61 24.16
C TYR A 151 35.61 -49.65 24.05
N ASP A 152 35.35 -48.34 24.19
CA ASP A 152 36.38 -47.30 24.17
C ASP A 152 36.52 -46.63 25.54
N PHE A 153 37.73 -46.64 26.12
CA PHE A 153 37.96 -46.11 27.46
C PHE A 153 39.44 -45.84 27.78
N MET A 154 39.67 -45.01 28.78
CA MET A 154 40.99 -44.77 29.38
C MET A 154 41.17 -45.56 30.69
N ARG A 155 42.42 -45.91 31.00
CA ARG A 155 42.88 -46.38 32.31
C ARG A 155 44.12 -45.62 32.76
N VAL A 156 44.25 -45.41 34.07
CA VAL A 156 45.35 -44.65 34.64
C VAL A 156 46.11 -45.49 35.66
N TYR A 157 47.44 -45.45 35.61
CA TYR A 157 48.31 -46.23 36.49
C TYR A 157 49.43 -45.38 37.10
N VAL A 158 49.85 -45.72 38.33
CA VAL A 158 51.10 -45.26 38.93
C VAL A 158 52.04 -46.45 39.09
N VAL A 159 53.24 -46.37 38.51
CA VAL A 159 54.20 -47.48 38.43
C VAL A 159 55.63 -47.02 38.79
N PRO A 160 56.54 -47.88 39.27
CA PRO A 160 57.95 -47.50 39.40
C PRO A 160 58.58 -47.09 38.06
N ASP A 161 59.48 -46.11 38.09
CA ASP A 161 60.17 -45.62 36.88
C ASP A 161 60.97 -46.72 36.15
N THR A 162 61.44 -47.73 36.89
CA THR A 162 62.14 -48.90 36.35
C THR A 162 61.24 -49.83 35.52
N LEU A 163 59.91 -49.72 35.64
CA LEU A 163 58.99 -50.58 34.89
C LEU A 163 58.99 -50.20 33.40
N THR A 164 59.17 -51.23 32.55
CA THR A 164 58.97 -51.12 31.10
C THR A 164 57.48 -51.22 30.79
N LEU A 165 56.92 -50.20 30.14
CA LEU A 165 55.50 -50.14 29.80
C LEU A 165 55.17 -51.05 28.60
N PRO A 166 53.98 -51.68 28.56
CA PRO A 166 53.56 -52.49 27.42
C PRO A 166 53.35 -51.62 26.17
N THR A 167 53.63 -52.18 25.00
CA THR A 167 53.39 -51.54 23.70
C THR A 167 52.09 -51.99 23.01
N THR A 168 51.42 -53.02 23.54
CA THR A 168 50.14 -53.51 23.04
C THR A 168 49.24 -54.00 24.19
N TRP A 169 47.94 -53.74 24.06
CA TRP A 169 46.89 -54.21 24.97
C TRP A 169 45.54 -54.25 24.25
N ASN A 170 44.55 -54.92 24.84
CA ASN A 170 43.20 -55.03 24.28
C ASN A 170 42.08 -54.89 25.33
N ARG A 171 40.85 -54.73 24.84
CA ARG A 171 39.63 -54.54 25.64
C ARG A 171 39.36 -55.65 26.68
N LYS A 172 39.64 -56.91 26.33
CA LYS A 172 39.25 -58.09 27.13
C LYS A 172 40.10 -58.28 28.38
N GLN A 173 41.25 -57.62 28.46
CA GLN A 173 42.16 -57.72 29.59
C GLN A 173 41.63 -56.96 30.81
N GLN A 174 41.51 -57.65 31.95
CA GLN A 174 41.12 -57.03 33.22
C GLN A 174 42.08 -55.91 33.65
N ARG A 175 43.38 -56.06 33.40
CA ARG A 175 44.42 -55.03 33.59
C ARG A 175 45.37 -55.00 32.40
N TRP A 176 45.82 -53.80 32.00
CA TRP A 176 46.79 -53.66 30.91
C TRP A 176 48.24 -53.78 31.40
N ILE A 177 48.50 -53.41 32.66
CA ILE A 177 49.75 -53.70 33.37
C ILE A 177 49.45 -54.82 34.39
N LYS A 178 50.03 -56.00 34.15
CA LYS A 178 49.67 -57.26 34.84
C LYS A 178 50.23 -57.37 36.26
N ASP A 179 51.35 -56.71 36.55
CA ASP A 179 51.96 -56.76 37.89
C ASP A 179 51.24 -55.79 38.83
N SER A 180 50.35 -56.33 39.67
CA SER A 180 49.56 -55.57 40.64
C SER A 180 50.36 -55.13 41.86
N VAL A 181 51.54 -55.73 42.12
CA VAL A 181 52.39 -55.37 43.26
C VAL A 181 53.14 -54.08 42.97
N VAL A 182 53.48 -53.83 41.71
CA VAL A 182 54.23 -52.64 41.28
C VAL A 182 53.37 -51.58 40.59
N ALA A 183 52.15 -51.91 40.13
CA ALA A 183 51.26 -50.96 39.45
C ALA A 183 49.98 -50.68 40.24
N LEU A 184 49.84 -49.46 40.76
CA LEU A 184 48.58 -48.96 41.30
C LEU A 184 47.69 -48.50 40.14
N GLN A 185 46.48 -49.05 40.03
CA GLN A 185 45.49 -48.55 39.07
C GLN A 185 44.65 -47.50 39.77
N LEU A 186 44.50 -46.33 39.15
CA LEU A 186 43.65 -45.24 39.64
C LEU A 186 42.30 -45.34 38.96
N GLY A 187 41.23 -45.43 39.75
CA GLY A 187 39.89 -45.66 39.23
C GLY A 187 39.74 -46.97 38.44
N ASP A 188 38.67 -47.06 37.67
CA ASP A 188 38.28 -48.30 36.98
C ASP A 188 38.45 -48.18 35.45
N LYS A 189 37.38 -47.85 34.72
CA LYS A 189 37.41 -47.43 33.31
C LYS A 189 36.87 -46.00 33.23
N PHE A 190 37.63 -45.11 32.62
CA PHE A 190 37.21 -43.74 32.36
C PHE A 190 36.47 -43.71 31.02
N ASN A 191 35.14 -43.58 31.05
CA ASN A 191 34.24 -43.43 29.90
C ASN A 191 32.88 -42.83 30.32
N GLY A 192 32.05 -42.42 29.35
CA GLY A 192 30.66 -42.03 29.57
C GLY A 192 30.45 -40.63 30.16
N LYS A 193 31.45 -39.75 30.13
CA LYS A 193 31.33 -38.36 30.62
C LYS A 193 31.34 -37.38 29.45
N THR A 194 30.26 -36.61 29.32
CA THR A 194 30.14 -35.53 28.32
C THR A 194 30.58 -34.17 28.85
N GLU A 195 30.69 -34.02 30.17
CA GLU A 195 31.16 -32.83 30.85
C GLU A 195 32.47 -33.12 31.60
N TRP A 196 33.34 -32.11 31.69
CA TRP A 196 34.59 -32.20 32.46
C TRP A 196 34.33 -32.59 33.91
N THR A 197 34.89 -33.71 34.32
CA THR A 197 34.76 -34.26 35.67
C THR A 197 36.13 -34.37 36.31
N THR A 198 36.24 -34.05 37.60
CA THR A 198 37.49 -34.22 38.35
C THR A 198 37.56 -35.63 38.92
N PHE A 199 38.65 -36.34 38.62
CA PHE A 199 39.05 -37.53 39.37
C PHE A 199 40.01 -37.12 40.47
N SER A 200 39.84 -37.71 41.66
CA SER A 200 40.77 -37.51 42.78
C SER A 200 40.96 -38.81 43.54
N ASP A 201 42.18 -39.07 44.00
CA ASP A 201 42.51 -40.24 44.82
C ASP A 201 43.69 -39.93 45.76
N THR A 202 43.93 -40.81 46.73
CA THR A 202 45.10 -40.78 47.62
C THR A 202 46.14 -41.80 47.18
N LEU A 203 47.39 -41.39 47.09
CA LEU A 203 48.49 -42.29 46.73
C LEU A 203 49.17 -42.87 47.99
N PRO A 204 49.71 -44.10 47.91
CA PRO A 204 50.37 -44.75 49.04
C PRO A 204 51.50 -43.91 49.64
N SER A 205 51.58 -43.88 50.97
CA SER A 205 52.70 -43.25 51.69
C SER A 205 54.06 -43.89 51.37
N SER A 206 54.06 -45.15 50.92
CA SER A 206 55.26 -45.86 50.43
C SER A 206 55.87 -45.25 49.17
N TYR A 207 55.25 -44.23 48.58
CA TYR A 207 55.83 -43.49 47.45
C TYR A 207 56.79 -42.37 47.90
N ALA A 208 56.78 -41.98 49.17
CA ALA A 208 57.67 -40.94 49.70
C ALA A 208 59.15 -41.25 49.37
N GLY A 209 59.86 -40.28 48.79
CA GLY A 209 61.26 -40.42 48.37
C GLY A 209 61.49 -41.39 47.20
N THR A 210 60.45 -41.85 46.51
CA THR A 210 60.57 -42.76 45.35
C THR A 210 60.25 -42.06 44.03
N ARG A 211 60.77 -42.60 42.93
CA ARG A 211 60.47 -42.15 41.56
C ARG A 211 59.43 -43.05 40.89
N ARG A 212 58.33 -42.48 40.40
CA ARG A 212 57.22 -43.20 39.77
C ARG A 212 56.81 -42.56 38.45
N LYS A 213 56.17 -43.33 37.55
CA LYS A 213 55.48 -42.83 36.36
C LYS A 213 53.97 -42.78 36.62
N LEU A 214 53.33 -41.66 36.28
CA LEU A 214 51.87 -41.56 36.14
C LEU A 214 51.52 -41.78 34.66
N VAL A 215 50.75 -42.81 34.36
CA VAL A 215 50.52 -43.33 33.00
C VAL A 215 49.04 -43.27 32.64
N PHE A 216 48.70 -42.57 31.56
CA PHE A 216 47.37 -42.51 30.96
C PHE A 216 47.33 -43.40 29.71
N MET A 217 46.55 -44.47 29.75
CA MET A 217 46.45 -45.44 28.66
C MET A 217 45.05 -45.40 28.03
N TRP A 218 44.97 -45.48 26.71
CA TRP A 218 43.72 -45.48 25.93
C TRP A 218 43.61 -46.71 25.04
N TYR A 219 42.37 -47.16 24.82
CA TYR A 219 42.01 -48.18 23.84
C TYR A 219 40.68 -47.82 23.17
N ASN A 220 40.59 -48.02 21.85
CA ASN A 220 39.33 -48.04 21.11
C ASN A 220 39.27 -49.23 20.15
N ASP A 221 38.08 -49.82 19.97
CA ASP A 221 37.91 -51.15 19.35
C ASP A 221 37.74 -51.16 17.81
N GLY A 222 37.57 -49.98 17.21
CA GLY A 222 37.48 -49.78 15.76
C GLY A 222 36.09 -49.57 15.19
N SER A 223 35.05 -49.52 16.02
CA SER A 223 33.71 -49.07 15.62
C SER A 223 33.16 -48.07 16.62
N GLY A 224 32.19 -47.26 16.20
CA GLY A 224 31.62 -46.23 17.06
C GLY A 224 32.59 -45.09 17.36
N THR A 225 32.06 -43.89 17.60
CA THR A 225 32.83 -42.76 18.10
C THR A 225 32.00 -42.02 19.14
N GLY A 226 32.60 -41.76 20.30
CA GLY A 226 32.04 -40.89 21.32
C GLY A 226 32.53 -39.46 21.17
N SER A 227 31.61 -38.49 21.18
CA SER A 227 31.93 -37.08 21.41
C SER A 227 31.41 -36.66 22.79
N PRO A 228 32.21 -36.00 23.64
CA PRO A 228 33.60 -35.58 23.40
C PRO A 228 34.61 -36.76 23.39
N THR A 229 35.75 -36.56 22.72
CA THR A 229 36.91 -37.47 22.77
C THR A 229 37.43 -37.59 24.20
N MET A 230 38.27 -38.60 24.46
CA MET A 230 38.95 -38.70 25.74
C MET A 230 39.99 -37.60 25.88
N ALA A 231 39.88 -36.79 26.93
CA ALA A 231 40.81 -35.72 27.25
C ALA A 231 41.08 -35.64 28.76
N VAL A 232 42.27 -35.16 29.10
CA VAL A 232 42.78 -35.01 30.47
C VAL A 232 43.43 -33.63 30.60
N ASP A 233 43.09 -32.92 31.67
CA ASP A 233 43.55 -31.57 31.98
C ASP A 233 43.79 -31.40 33.50
N ASN A 234 44.44 -30.30 33.92
CA ASN A 234 44.66 -29.93 35.32
C ASN A 234 45.18 -31.07 36.20
N ILE A 235 46.27 -31.72 35.78
CA ILE A 235 46.90 -32.79 36.55
C ILE A 235 47.64 -32.19 37.74
N TYR A 236 47.35 -32.69 38.93
CA TYR A 236 48.09 -32.38 40.14
C TYR A 236 48.49 -33.63 40.90
N VAL A 237 49.70 -33.61 41.42
CA VAL A 237 50.20 -34.59 42.39
C VAL A 237 50.94 -33.83 43.48
N GLY A 238 50.50 -33.96 44.73
CA GLY A 238 51.09 -33.19 45.83
C GLY A 238 51.08 -33.93 47.16
N GLY A 239 52.06 -33.62 48.00
CA GLY A 239 52.11 -34.09 49.38
C GLY A 239 51.25 -33.23 50.32
N TYR A 240 50.70 -33.83 51.38
CA TYR A 240 49.94 -33.09 52.40
C TYR A 240 50.15 -33.64 53.82
N GLU A 241 50.00 -32.76 54.82
CA GLU A 241 50.38 -33.05 56.22
C GLU A 241 49.17 -33.37 57.14
N CYS A 242 47.98 -32.81 56.87
CA CYS A 242 46.79 -33.01 57.71
C CYS A 242 45.50 -33.32 56.89
N LYS A 243 44.45 -33.85 57.54
CA LYS A 243 43.23 -34.35 56.85
C LYS A 243 42.42 -33.19 56.24
N SER A 244 41.99 -33.32 55.00
CA SER A 244 41.27 -32.27 54.28
C SER A 244 39.88 -31.94 54.83
N PRO A 245 39.42 -30.68 54.68
CA PRO A 245 38.03 -30.28 54.91
C PRO A 245 37.07 -31.17 54.12
N SER A 246 35.86 -31.37 54.63
CA SER A 246 34.85 -32.24 54.00
C SER A 246 33.46 -31.60 54.01
N ARG A 247 32.45 -32.24 53.37
CA ARG A 247 31.04 -31.82 53.42
C ARG A 247 30.81 -30.35 52.98
N PHE A 248 31.20 -30.02 51.75
CA PHE A 248 30.80 -28.75 51.14
C PHE A 248 29.28 -28.68 50.98
N VAL A 249 28.66 -27.62 51.49
CA VAL A 249 27.22 -27.35 51.37
C VAL A 249 27.03 -25.89 50.96
N VAL A 250 26.10 -25.67 50.04
CA VAL A 250 25.61 -24.33 49.69
C VAL A 250 24.27 -24.14 50.39
N ASP A 251 24.14 -23.11 51.20
CA ASP A 251 22.99 -22.91 52.09
C ASP A 251 21.92 -22.03 51.49
N THR A 252 22.32 -20.81 51.17
CA THR A 252 21.47 -19.81 50.60
C THR A 252 22.17 -19.27 49.38
N VAL A 253 21.47 -19.22 48.26
CA VAL A 253 21.95 -18.61 47.03
C VAL A 253 20.95 -17.53 46.66
N THR A 254 21.46 -16.33 46.41
CA THR A 254 20.69 -15.20 45.91
C THR A 254 21.16 -14.86 44.49
N ARG A 255 20.69 -13.72 43.95
CA ARG A 255 21.13 -13.22 42.64
C ARG A 255 22.58 -12.72 42.63
N ASP A 256 23.14 -12.37 43.77
CA ASP A 256 24.45 -11.70 43.87
C ASP A 256 25.33 -12.19 45.03
N SER A 257 24.87 -13.20 45.77
CA SER A 257 25.56 -13.72 46.93
C SER A 257 25.22 -15.18 47.18
N ALA A 258 26.10 -15.86 47.91
CA ALA A 258 25.83 -17.21 48.39
C ALA A 258 26.53 -17.48 49.72
N GLN A 259 25.88 -18.24 50.59
CA GLN A 259 26.49 -18.75 51.82
C GLN A 259 26.91 -20.20 51.61
N ILE A 260 28.19 -20.49 51.87
CA ILE A 260 28.77 -21.83 51.80
C ILE A 260 29.25 -22.27 53.18
N ARG A 261 29.18 -23.57 53.45
CA ARG A 261 29.71 -24.17 54.68
C ARG A 261 30.41 -25.50 54.42
N TRP A 262 31.39 -25.82 55.26
CA TRP A 262 32.15 -27.07 55.22
C TRP A 262 32.39 -27.62 56.62
N SER A 263 32.90 -28.85 56.70
CA SER A 263 33.31 -29.49 57.94
C SER A 263 34.83 -29.51 58.05
N LYS A 264 35.34 -29.14 59.24
CA LYS A 264 36.76 -29.22 59.60
C LYS A 264 37.31 -30.65 59.43
N GLY A 265 38.54 -30.78 58.93
CA GLY A 265 39.19 -32.06 58.68
C GLY A 265 39.88 -32.66 59.91
N SER A 266 40.79 -31.90 60.56
CA SER A 266 41.43 -32.21 61.84
C SER A 266 41.79 -30.98 62.70
N THR A 267 42.98 -30.40 62.55
CA THR A 267 43.58 -29.38 63.44
C THR A 267 43.71 -28.01 62.79
N GLU A 268 43.03 -27.79 61.67
CA GLU A 268 43.12 -26.54 60.91
C GLU A 268 42.57 -25.38 61.72
N THR A 269 43.28 -24.24 61.72
CA THR A 269 42.84 -23.05 62.49
C THR A 269 42.31 -21.95 61.59
N SER A 270 42.58 -22.06 60.29
CA SER A 270 42.10 -21.18 59.23
C SER A 270 42.00 -21.94 57.91
N TRP A 271 41.28 -21.39 56.94
CA TRP A 271 41.09 -21.95 55.61
C TRP A 271 41.32 -20.87 54.55
N ILE A 272 41.89 -21.25 53.42
CA ILE A 272 41.93 -20.44 52.22
C ILE A 272 40.74 -20.86 51.36
N VAL A 273 39.80 -19.94 51.15
CA VAL A 273 38.66 -20.09 50.25
C VAL A 273 38.98 -19.36 48.96
N GLU A 274 38.88 -20.07 47.85
CA GLU A 274 39.06 -19.49 46.53
C GLU A 274 37.82 -19.74 45.68
N TYR A 275 37.36 -18.72 44.96
CA TYR A 275 36.23 -18.84 44.04
C TYR A 275 36.44 -18.04 42.75
N LYS A 276 35.80 -18.49 41.67
CA LYS A 276 35.81 -17.82 40.35
C LYS A 276 34.61 -18.24 39.52
N LYS A 277 34.25 -17.44 38.50
CA LYS A 277 33.27 -17.86 37.49
C LYS A 277 33.77 -19.10 36.75
N LEU A 278 32.86 -19.88 36.19
CA LEU A 278 33.18 -21.13 35.48
C LEU A 278 34.27 -20.94 34.42
N ASP A 279 34.19 -19.83 33.69
CA ASP A 279 35.02 -19.45 32.53
C ASP A 279 36.16 -18.47 32.89
N ASP A 280 36.23 -18.00 34.14
CA ASP A 280 37.31 -17.10 34.57
C ASP A 280 38.61 -17.89 34.81
N ASN A 281 39.75 -17.25 34.57
CA ASN A 281 41.07 -17.84 34.84
C ASN A 281 41.64 -17.44 36.20
N THR A 282 41.14 -16.35 36.78
CA THR A 282 41.62 -15.79 38.04
C THR A 282 40.74 -16.22 39.21
N TRP A 283 41.35 -16.72 40.28
CA TRP A 283 40.66 -17.02 41.53
C TRP A 283 40.66 -15.81 42.45
N VAL A 284 39.49 -15.43 42.94
CA VAL A 284 39.37 -14.57 44.13
C VAL A 284 39.75 -15.42 45.34
N ARG A 285 40.58 -14.90 46.23
CA ARG A 285 41.17 -15.65 47.36
C ARG A 285 40.95 -14.90 48.67
N ASP A 286 40.37 -15.60 49.63
CA ASP A 286 40.19 -15.12 51.01
C ASP A 286 40.74 -16.14 52.02
N THR A 287 41.20 -15.64 53.16
CA THR A 287 41.59 -16.50 54.30
C THR A 287 40.61 -16.27 55.44
N VAL A 288 40.00 -17.35 55.92
CA VAL A 288 38.90 -17.33 56.89
C VAL A 288 39.21 -18.22 58.09
N ASN A 289 38.66 -17.88 59.26
CA ASN A 289 38.89 -18.62 60.50
C ASN A 289 37.66 -19.42 60.95
N ASP A 290 36.59 -19.41 60.16
CA ASP A 290 35.35 -20.15 60.40
C ASP A 290 35.09 -21.12 59.24
N THR A 291 34.19 -22.06 59.46
CA THR A 291 33.73 -23.11 58.54
C THR A 291 32.51 -22.70 57.71
N THR A 292 32.07 -21.45 57.83
CA THR A 292 31.01 -20.82 57.03
C THR A 292 31.56 -19.57 56.37
N TYR A 293 31.24 -19.33 55.10
CA TYR A 293 31.67 -18.16 54.35
C TYR A 293 30.56 -17.60 53.47
N SER A 294 30.42 -16.28 53.46
CA SER A 294 29.46 -15.56 52.60
C SER A 294 30.21 -14.95 51.41
N LEU A 295 29.97 -15.52 50.24
CA LEU A 295 30.39 -15.01 48.96
C LEU A 295 29.48 -13.84 48.57
N ASN A 296 30.04 -12.64 48.42
CA ASN A 296 29.30 -11.44 48.04
C ASN A 296 29.77 -10.92 46.67
N HIS A 297 28.96 -10.06 46.04
CA HIS A 297 29.26 -9.42 44.76
C HIS A 297 29.43 -10.42 43.60
N LEU A 298 28.66 -11.50 43.64
CA LEU A 298 28.56 -12.44 42.54
C LEU A 298 27.68 -11.84 41.42
N GLU A 299 27.98 -12.18 40.18
CA GLU A 299 27.10 -11.94 39.05
C GLU A 299 25.92 -12.92 39.06
N SER A 300 24.75 -12.45 38.59
CA SER A 300 23.53 -13.25 38.54
C SER A 300 23.53 -14.27 37.41
N TYR A 301 22.75 -15.34 37.55
CA TYR A 301 22.68 -16.47 36.60
C TYR A 301 24.05 -16.99 36.13
N THR A 302 25.01 -17.03 37.06
CA THR A 302 26.42 -17.33 36.77
C THR A 302 26.87 -18.52 37.62
N GLU A 303 27.55 -19.46 36.97
CA GLU A 303 28.16 -20.61 37.65
C GLU A 303 29.53 -20.23 38.24
N TYR A 304 29.74 -20.57 39.51
CA TYR A 304 30.99 -20.36 40.24
C TYR A 304 31.61 -21.69 40.66
N LYS A 305 32.92 -21.82 40.43
CA LYS A 305 33.77 -22.85 41.01
C LYS A 305 34.35 -22.36 42.31
N ILE A 306 34.42 -23.23 43.31
CA ILE A 306 34.91 -22.94 44.66
C ILE A 306 35.89 -24.03 45.07
N ARG A 307 36.99 -23.65 45.72
CA ARG A 307 37.92 -24.59 46.34
C ARG A 307 38.40 -24.07 47.69
N ILE A 308 38.54 -24.99 48.65
CA ILE A 308 38.82 -24.68 50.05
C ILE A 308 39.96 -25.56 50.51
N ARG A 309 41.00 -24.99 51.12
CA ARG A 309 42.06 -25.75 51.81
C ARG A 309 42.28 -25.22 53.21
N GLY A 310 42.46 -26.12 54.18
CA GLY A 310 42.77 -25.75 55.55
C GLY A 310 44.27 -25.51 55.76
N ILE A 311 44.58 -24.64 56.73
CA ILE A 311 45.93 -24.34 57.20
C ILE A 311 46.13 -25.08 58.54
N CYS A 312 47.04 -26.05 58.56
CA CYS A 312 47.30 -26.88 59.73
C CYS A 312 47.96 -26.07 60.86
N SER A 313 47.74 -26.47 62.11
CA SER A 313 48.40 -25.89 63.30
C SER A 313 49.93 -25.94 63.16
N GLY A 314 50.60 -24.77 63.13
CA GLY A 314 52.04 -24.64 62.86
C GLY A 314 52.39 -23.69 61.72
N GLY A 315 51.40 -23.29 60.90
CA GLY A 315 51.51 -22.18 59.93
C GLY A 315 52.18 -22.51 58.59
N SER A 316 52.89 -23.64 58.48
CA SER A 316 53.57 -24.07 57.23
C SER A 316 52.87 -25.19 56.47
N GLY A 317 51.97 -25.95 57.12
CA GLY A 317 51.29 -27.10 56.53
C GLY A 317 49.91 -26.76 55.97
N HIS A 318 49.54 -27.39 54.85
CA HIS A 318 48.22 -27.29 54.23
C HIS A 318 47.53 -28.65 54.13
N THR A 319 46.20 -28.64 54.09
CA THR A 319 45.41 -29.81 53.67
C THR A 319 45.31 -29.91 52.14
N GLY A 320 44.81 -31.04 51.65
CA GLY A 320 44.28 -31.12 50.28
C GLY A 320 43.05 -30.22 50.06
N LEU A 321 42.64 -30.08 48.79
CA LEU A 321 41.54 -29.20 48.38
C LEU A 321 40.16 -29.88 48.54
N LEU A 322 39.22 -29.18 49.16
CA LEU A 322 37.78 -29.46 49.09
C LEU A 322 37.18 -28.62 47.96
N LEU A 323 36.58 -29.28 46.96
CA LEU A 323 35.97 -28.61 45.82
C LEU A 323 34.46 -28.44 45.99
N GLY A 324 33.92 -27.36 45.46
CA GLY A 324 32.50 -27.05 45.43
C GLY A 324 32.12 -26.21 44.21
N SER A 325 30.84 -26.11 43.92
CA SER A 325 30.30 -25.19 42.92
C SER A 325 28.92 -24.68 43.34
N LEU A 326 28.52 -23.55 42.77
CA LEU A 326 27.17 -23.00 42.89
C LEU A 326 26.78 -22.26 41.62
N HIS A 327 25.48 -22.06 41.42
CA HIS A 327 24.95 -21.23 40.34
C HIS A 327 24.03 -20.18 40.97
N THR A 328 24.33 -18.89 40.76
CA THR A 328 23.53 -17.79 41.33
C THR A 328 22.13 -17.75 40.72
N LEU A 329 21.16 -17.21 41.46
CA LEU A 329 19.80 -17.04 40.94
C LEU A 329 19.76 -15.98 39.82
N CYS A 330 18.72 -16.01 39.01
CA CYS A 330 18.48 -14.99 38.01
C CYS A 330 18.31 -13.61 38.64
N GLY A 331 19.00 -12.62 38.07
CA GLY A 331 18.78 -11.21 38.40
C GLY A 331 17.53 -10.67 37.71
N ASP A 332 17.09 -9.51 38.18
CA ASP A 332 16.09 -8.73 37.48
C ASP A 332 16.65 -8.20 36.15
N LYS A 333 15.84 -8.22 35.10
CA LYS A 333 16.22 -7.66 33.81
C LYS A 333 15.58 -6.30 33.62
N ALA A 334 16.40 -5.32 33.26
CA ALA A 334 15.91 -4.04 32.80
C ALA A 334 15.36 -4.20 31.38
N ILE A 335 14.15 -3.69 31.16
CA ILE A 335 13.53 -3.60 29.83
C ILE A 335 14.20 -2.50 29.00
N GLY A 336 14.54 -1.36 29.61
CA GLY A 336 15.12 -0.23 28.87
C GLY A 336 14.23 0.22 27.71
N ASN A 337 14.76 0.24 26.47
CA ASN A 337 14.02 0.59 25.24
C ASN A 337 13.29 -0.60 24.59
N GLY A 338 13.37 -1.78 25.19
CA GLY A 338 12.75 -3.01 24.72
C GLY A 338 13.68 -4.23 24.81
N VAL A 339 13.08 -5.41 24.94
CA VAL A 339 13.74 -6.71 24.95
C VAL A 339 13.04 -7.61 23.93
N PHE A 340 13.82 -8.17 23.01
CA PHE A 340 13.31 -9.01 21.94
C PHE A 340 13.76 -10.47 22.10
N TYR A 341 12.84 -11.41 21.90
CA TYR A 341 13.07 -12.85 21.88
C TYR A 341 12.55 -13.45 20.56
N ASN A 342 13.46 -13.85 19.67
CA ASN A 342 13.19 -14.64 18.46
C ASN A 342 13.31 -16.16 18.69
N PHE A 343 13.67 -16.57 19.92
CA PHE A 343 13.76 -17.97 20.37
C PHE A 343 14.74 -18.90 19.62
N ASP A 344 15.43 -18.43 18.58
CA ASP A 344 16.38 -19.20 17.76
C ASP A 344 17.49 -19.90 18.57
N ASP A 345 17.93 -19.30 19.69
CA ASP A 345 19.00 -19.84 20.53
C ASP A 345 18.52 -20.85 21.59
N ALA A 346 17.21 -21.09 21.69
CA ALA A 346 16.60 -21.90 22.75
C ALA A 346 15.95 -23.20 22.24
N ILE A 347 16.28 -23.67 21.04
CA ILE A 347 15.66 -24.86 20.43
C ILE A 347 15.74 -26.07 21.36
N GLY A 348 14.58 -26.67 21.66
CA GLY A 348 14.46 -27.81 22.58
C GLY A 348 14.34 -27.44 24.05
N SER A 349 14.53 -26.16 24.43
CA SER A 349 14.51 -25.67 25.81
C SER A 349 13.54 -24.47 25.96
N ILE A 350 13.69 -23.66 27.00
CA ILE A 350 13.07 -22.32 27.11
C ILE A 350 14.19 -21.32 27.32
N PRO A 351 13.99 -20.01 27.04
CA PRO A 351 14.99 -19.01 27.32
C PRO A 351 15.50 -19.07 28.76
N ALA A 352 16.79 -18.74 28.92
CA ALA A 352 17.40 -18.61 30.23
C ALA A 352 16.57 -17.73 31.17
N CYS A 353 16.53 -18.08 32.45
CA CYS A 353 15.75 -17.38 33.48
C CYS A 353 14.22 -17.40 33.35
N TRP A 354 13.67 -18.12 32.37
CA TRP A 354 12.23 -18.38 32.31
C TRP A 354 11.89 -19.65 33.08
N THR A 355 10.67 -19.73 33.59
CA THR A 355 10.22 -20.78 34.49
C THR A 355 8.98 -21.48 33.94
N ARG A 356 9.04 -22.80 33.81
CA ARG A 356 7.84 -23.62 33.59
C ARG A 356 7.12 -23.79 34.93
N THR A 357 6.23 -22.88 35.25
CA THR A 357 5.45 -22.93 36.50
C THR A 357 4.60 -24.21 36.57
N THR A 358 4.02 -24.64 35.45
CA THR A 358 3.35 -25.95 35.32
C THR A 358 3.81 -26.69 34.06
N PRO A 359 4.77 -27.63 34.18
CA PRO A 359 5.27 -28.39 33.03
C PRO A 359 4.34 -29.55 32.68
N PHE A 360 4.28 -29.91 31.40
CA PHE A 360 3.63 -31.13 30.90
C PHE A 360 4.61 -31.96 30.07
N THR A 361 4.53 -33.29 30.15
CA THR A 361 5.42 -34.18 29.39
C THR A 361 4.63 -35.12 28.48
N TYR A 362 4.95 -35.14 27.19
CA TYR A 362 4.37 -36.06 26.20
C TYR A 362 5.45 -36.81 25.42
N LYS A 363 5.40 -38.15 25.36
CA LYS A 363 6.42 -38.98 24.68
C LYS A 363 7.87 -38.59 25.02
N GLY A 364 8.13 -38.19 26.27
CA GLY A 364 9.45 -37.72 26.74
C GLY A 364 9.79 -36.26 26.44
N LYS A 365 8.89 -35.51 25.80
CA LYS A 365 9.04 -34.09 25.47
C LYS A 365 8.32 -33.23 26.51
N VAL A 366 9.04 -32.35 27.21
CA VAL A 366 8.47 -31.39 28.19
C VAL A 366 8.06 -30.08 27.51
N PHE A 367 6.87 -29.58 27.80
CA PHE A 367 6.29 -28.32 27.32
C PHE A 367 5.92 -27.42 28.51
N PRO A 368 5.87 -26.08 28.33
CA PRO A 368 6.15 -25.34 27.09
C PRO A 368 7.63 -25.32 26.73
N ARG A 369 7.97 -25.28 25.45
CA ARG A 369 9.37 -25.21 24.98
C ARG A 369 9.47 -24.68 23.56
N THR A 370 10.66 -24.22 23.21
CA THR A 370 11.00 -23.86 21.84
C THR A 370 11.16 -25.12 20.99
N ASP A 371 10.55 -25.16 19.81
CA ASP A 371 10.69 -26.28 18.87
C ASP A 371 10.47 -25.79 17.43
N THR A 372 10.59 -26.67 16.44
CA THR A 372 10.13 -26.37 15.07
C THR A 372 8.96 -27.27 14.74
N TYR A 373 7.87 -26.69 14.23
CA TYR A 373 6.68 -27.43 13.82
C TYR A 373 6.25 -27.08 12.39
N LYS A 374 5.64 -28.05 11.71
CA LYS A 374 5.17 -27.87 10.32
C LYS A 374 3.98 -26.91 10.31
N ASP A 375 3.99 -25.92 9.42
CA ASP A 375 2.92 -24.92 9.25
C ASP A 375 2.77 -23.93 10.45
N ALA A 376 3.77 -23.84 11.32
CA ALA A 376 3.84 -22.93 12.47
C ALA A 376 5.13 -22.08 12.42
N PRO A 377 5.29 -21.07 13.30
CA PRO A 377 6.52 -20.29 13.39
C PRO A 377 7.74 -21.18 13.58
N LYS A 378 8.78 -20.92 12.79
CA LYS A 378 10.05 -21.64 12.92
C LYS A 378 10.71 -21.20 14.22
N ASN A 379 11.05 -22.17 15.08
CA ASN A 379 11.72 -21.91 16.36
C ASN A 379 10.89 -21.12 17.39
N GLY A 380 9.55 -21.10 17.32
CA GLY A 380 8.72 -20.44 18.34
C GLY A 380 8.62 -21.22 19.66
N ILE A 381 8.08 -20.59 20.71
CA ILE A 381 7.69 -21.24 21.98
C ILE A 381 6.33 -21.90 21.81
N PHE A 382 6.27 -23.21 21.97
CA PHE A 382 5.06 -24.01 21.85
C PHE A 382 4.46 -24.35 23.21
N PHE A 383 3.17 -24.10 23.35
CA PHE A 383 2.29 -24.64 24.39
C PHE A 383 1.53 -25.81 23.75
N SER A 384 1.70 -27.01 24.29
CA SER A 384 1.15 -28.23 23.69
C SER A 384 0.91 -29.28 24.77
N GLY A 385 -0.32 -29.76 24.88
CA GLY A 385 -0.64 -30.87 25.77
C GLY A 385 -2.09 -30.95 26.20
N ARG A 386 -2.39 -31.92 27.06
CA ARG A 386 -3.74 -32.20 27.58
C ARG A 386 -4.04 -31.53 28.93
N GLY A 387 -3.15 -30.69 29.44
CA GLY A 387 -3.30 -30.06 30.74
C GLY A 387 -2.88 -28.59 30.69
N THR A 388 -3.33 -27.82 31.68
CA THR A 388 -3.02 -26.41 31.80
C THR A 388 -1.52 -26.19 32.02
N GLN A 389 -0.92 -25.35 31.19
CA GLN A 389 0.51 -25.03 31.19
C GLN A 389 0.71 -23.55 31.47
N ILE A 390 1.74 -23.22 32.23
CA ILE A 390 2.12 -21.84 32.54
C ILE A 390 3.63 -21.70 32.32
N LEU A 391 3.99 -20.70 31.53
CA LEU A 391 5.36 -20.25 31.33
C LEU A 391 5.49 -18.83 31.89
N ALA A 392 6.19 -18.71 33.02
CA ALA A 392 6.57 -17.41 33.55
C ALA A 392 7.90 -16.97 32.91
N LEU A 393 7.95 -15.71 32.50
CA LEU A 393 9.18 -15.06 32.07
C LEU A 393 10.03 -14.72 33.31
N GLN A 394 11.23 -14.22 33.07
CA GLN A 394 12.08 -13.70 34.15
C GLN A 394 11.50 -12.46 34.84
N GLU A 395 12.03 -12.11 36.00
CA GLU A 395 11.69 -10.88 36.74
C GLU A 395 12.19 -9.64 35.97
N TYR A 396 11.33 -8.64 35.83
CA TYR A 396 11.67 -7.35 35.24
C TYR A 396 11.76 -6.26 36.31
N ARG A 397 12.74 -5.34 36.17
CA ARG A 397 12.90 -4.21 37.10
C ARG A 397 11.71 -3.27 37.05
N GLU A 398 11.22 -3.03 35.85
CA GLU A 398 10.11 -2.16 35.57
C GLU A 398 8.79 -2.81 36.04
N ASN A 399 7.86 -1.98 36.50
CA ASN A 399 6.50 -2.41 36.81
C ASN A 399 5.82 -2.85 35.52
N VAL A 400 5.32 -4.09 35.47
CA VAL A 400 4.75 -4.70 34.25
C VAL A 400 3.60 -3.88 33.69
N LYS A 401 2.86 -3.14 34.52
CA LYS A 401 1.79 -2.23 34.07
C LYS A 401 2.26 -1.21 33.02
N THR A 402 3.54 -0.83 33.05
CA THR A 402 4.13 0.15 32.12
C THR A 402 4.56 -0.45 30.79
N LEU A 403 4.36 -1.76 30.59
CA LEU A 403 4.89 -2.50 29.46
C LEU A 403 3.80 -2.89 28.44
N GLU A 404 4.25 -3.06 27.20
CA GLU A 404 3.48 -3.56 26.08
C GLU A 404 4.23 -4.73 25.43
N LEU A 405 3.48 -5.72 24.97
CA LEU A 405 4.00 -6.90 24.31
C LEU A 405 3.55 -6.94 22.85
N GLU A 406 4.48 -7.18 21.94
CA GLU A 406 4.23 -7.46 20.53
C GLU A 406 4.84 -8.82 20.17
N PHE A 407 4.07 -9.72 19.56
CA PHE A 407 4.54 -11.07 19.21
C PHE A 407 3.71 -11.67 18.08
N ASP A 408 4.28 -12.67 17.41
CA ASP A 408 3.53 -13.55 16.53
C ASP A 408 2.82 -14.62 17.35
N LEU A 409 1.52 -14.77 17.10
CA LEU A 409 0.66 -15.75 17.74
C LEU A 409 0.11 -16.69 16.68
N TRP A 410 0.23 -17.99 16.94
CA TRP A 410 -0.28 -19.04 16.08
C TRP A 410 -1.10 -20.05 16.88
N ARG A 411 -2.17 -20.55 16.27
CA ARG A 411 -3.08 -21.56 16.84
C ARG A 411 -3.27 -22.71 15.86
N GLU A 412 -3.14 -23.94 16.35
CA GLU A 412 -3.32 -25.15 15.54
C GLU A 412 -4.79 -25.39 15.13
N SER A 413 -5.71 -25.21 16.07
CA SER A 413 -7.14 -25.46 15.85
C SER A 413 -8.02 -24.77 16.91
N THR A 414 -9.09 -24.12 16.48
CA THR A 414 -10.11 -23.50 17.36
C THR A 414 -10.79 -24.54 18.26
N ASN A 415 -11.00 -25.75 17.74
CA ASN A 415 -11.76 -26.80 18.44
C ASN A 415 -10.92 -27.54 19.49
N CYS A 416 -9.59 -27.46 19.39
CA CYS A 416 -8.70 -28.31 20.17
C CYS A 416 -7.72 -27.46 21.02
N SER A 417 -7.24 -26.31 20.58
CA SER A 417 -6.11 -25.63 21.25
C SER A 417 -6.37 -25.09 22.66
N GLY A 418 -7.63 -25.05 23.11
CA GLY A 418 -8.02 -24.44 24.37
C GLY A 418 -7.84 -22.91 24.34
N GLN A 419 -7.71 -22.30 25.51
CA GLN A 419 -7.55 -20.84 25.64
C GLN A 419 -6.11 -20.49 25.98
N LEU A 420 -5.52 -19.51 25.29
CA LEU A 420 -4.23 -18.93 25.65
C LEU A 420 -4.47 -17.55 26.26
N GLU A 421 -3.77 -17.29 27.36
CA GLU A 421 -3.85 -16.04 28.10
C GLU A 421 -2.45 -15.52 28.38
N VAL A 422 -2.33 -14.21 28.48
CA VAL A 422 -1.15 -13.57 29.04
C VAL A 422 -1.55 -12.81 30.30
N GLY A 423 -0.70 -12.86 31.31
CA GLY A 423 -0.99 -12.34 32.63
C GLY A 423 0.25 -11.98 33.41
N VAL A 424 0.05 -11.73 34.70
CA VAL A 424 1.09 -11.39 35.66
C VAL A 424 1.15 -12.41 36.79
N MET A 425 2.30 -12.49 37.45
CA MET A 425 2.53 -13.38 38.60
C MET A 425 3.28 -12.66 39.73
N SER A 426 3.07 -13.09 40.97
CA SER A 426 3.91 -12.67 42.11
C SER A 426 5.01 -13.67 42.45
N ASP A 427 4.83 -14.94 42.09
CA ASP A 427 5.84 -15.98 42.25
C ASP A 427 5.84 -16.90 41.01
N PRO A 428 6.92 -16.91 40.20
CA PRO A 428 7.00 -17.70 38.97
C PRO A 428 6.98 -19.22 39.22
N ASN A 429 7.18 -19.67 40.46
CA ASN A 429 7.14 -21.09 40.83
C ASN A 429 5.79 -21.53 41.41
N ASN A 430 4.85 -20.61 41.61
CA ASN A 430 3.53 -20.90 42.19
C ASN A 430 2.40 -20.53 41.22
N ALA A 431 1.83 -21.56 40.60
CA ALA A 431 0.73 -21.45 39.63
C ALA A 431 -0.50 -20.69 40.14
N ASN A 432 -0.76 -20.72 41.45
CA ASN A 432 -1.91 -20.05 42.06
C ASN A 432 -1.77 -18.51 42.08
N THR A 433 -0.59 -17.98 41.80
CA THR A 433 -0.34 -16.53 41.76
C THR A 433 -0.59 -15.89 40.40
N PHE A 434 -0.94 -16.70 39.39
CA PHE A 434 -1.24 -16.21 38.05
C PHE A 434 -2.56 -15.44 38.00
N VAL A 435 -2.50 -14.21 37.51
CA VAL A 435 -3.65 -13.34 37.27
C VAL A 435 -3.73 -13.05 35.75
N PRO A 436 -4.77 -13.51 35.04
CA PRO A 436 -4.93 -13.23 33.61
C PRO A 436 -5.20 -11.74 33.36
N ILE A 437 -4.57 -11.18 32.33
CA ILE A 437 -4.78 -9.79 31.88
C ILE A 437 -5.49 -9.77 30.53
N HIS A 438 -5.01 -10.55 29.56
CA HIS A 438 -5.63 -10.69 28.24
C HIS A 438 -5.93 -12.14 27.89
N ASN A 439 -7.12 -12.37 27.32
CA ASN A 439 -7.45 -13.59 26.62
C ASN A 439 -6.96 -13.49 25.16
N LEU A 440 -5.81 -14.09 24.85
CA LEU A 440 -5.20 -14.02 23.53
C LEU A 440 -6.02 -14.80 22.49
N THR A 441 -6.73 -15.85 22.90
CA THR A 441 -7.59 -16.62 21.99
C THR A 441 -8.68 -15.77 21.37
N SER A 442 -9.28 -14.84 22.12
CA SER A 442 -10.30 -13.94 21.59
C SER A 442 -9.77 -12.87 20.64
N LEU A 443 -8.45 -12.66 20.60
CA LEU A 443 -7.82 -11.69 19.70
C LEU A 443 -7.44 -12.29 18.34
N ILE A 444 -7.55 -13.61 18.17
CA ILE A 444 -7.23 -14.28 16.90
C ILE A 444 -8.39 -14.10 15.92
N VAL A 445 -8.11 -13.41 14.82
CA VAL A 445 -9.04 -13.15 13.71
C VAL A 445 -8.66 -13.91 12.43
N LEU A 446 -7.42 -14.38 12.32
CA LEU A 446 -6.98 -15.20 11.20
C LEU A 446 -7.44 -16.67 11.36
N PRO A 447 -7.66 -17.40 10.24
CA PRO A 447 -7.96 -18.82 10.29
C PRO A 447 -6.89 -19.63 11.02
N ASP A 448 -7.27 -20.81 11.53
CA ASP A 448 -6.33 -21.73 12.16
C ASP A 448 -5.13 -22.03 11.25
N LYS A 449 -3.96 -22.26 11.87
CA LYS A 449 -2.68 -22.48 11.20
C LYS A 449 -2.15 -21.27 10.41
N LYS A 450 -2.61 -20.07 10.73
CA LYS A 450 -2.04 -18.81 10.24
C LYS A 450 -1.46 -18.02 11.40
N GLU A 451 -0.25 -17.51 11.18
CA GLU A 451 0.42 -16.62 12.13
C GLU A 451 -0.24 -15.25 12.10
N GLN A 452 -0.50 -14.72 13.29
CA GLN A 452 -1.07 -13.41 13.48
C GLN A 452 -0.17 -12.57 14.38
N TYR A 453 0.17 -11.38 13.90
CA TYR A 453 0.77 -10.37 14.76
C TYR A 453 -0.20 -9.95 15.87
N THR A 454 0.24 -9.99 17.12
CA THR A 454 -0.56 -9.66 18.30
C THR A 454 0.16 -8.59 19.12
N ARG A 455 -0.60 -7.58 19.55
CA ARG A 455 -0.13 -6.50 20.41
C ARG A 455 -1.06 -6.36 21.60
N VAL A 456 -0.52 -6.37 22.82
CA VAL A 456 -1.29 -6.25 24.07
C VAL A 456 -0.57 -5.36 25.07
N SER A 457 -1.31 -4.40 25.64
CA SER A 457 -0.81 -3.50 26.70
C SER A 457 -1.07 -4.09 28.07
N MET A 458 -0.09 -4.07 28.98
CA MET A 458 -0.27 -4.57 30.35
C MET A 458 -0.82 -3.51 31.31
N ASP A 459 -1.15 -2.30 30.81
CA ASP A 459 -1.68 -1.17 31.59
C ASP A 459 -3.06 -1.45 32.19
N THR A 460 -3.06 -2.17 33.30
CA THR A 460 -4.25 -2.50 34.09
C THR A 460 -3.92 -2.42 35.58
N ALA A 461 -4.93 -2.21 36.42
CA ALA A 461 -4.74 -2.20 37.88
C ALA A 461 -4.23 -3.55 38.42
N LEU A 462 -4.48 -4.66 37.72
CA LEU A 462 -4.05 -6.00 38.12
C LEU A 462 -2.53 -6.21 37.96
N ALA A 463 -1.89 -5.45 37.07
CA ALA A 463 -0.45 -5.50 36.83
C ALA A 463 0.36 -4.59 37.77
N GLU A 464 -0.31 -3.78 38.59
CA GLU A 464 0.34 -2.81 39.49
C GLU A 464 1.28 -3.50 40.49
N GLY A 465 2.54 -3.06 40.54
CA GLY A 465 3.57 -3.62 41.43
C GLY A 465 3.95 -5.06 41.12
N LYS A 466 3.58 -5.60 39.94
CA LYS A 466 3.98 -6.92 39.47
C LYS A 466 5.19 -6.82 38.55
N HIS A 467 6.05 -7.84 38.63
CA HIS A 467 7.34 -7.88 37.95
C HIS A 467 7.56 -9.15 37.10
N TYR A 468 6.62 -10.09 37.13
CA TYR A 468 6.63 -11.28 36.27
C TYR A 468 5.48 -11.23 35.27
N ILE A 469 5.80 -11.46 34.00
CA ILE A 469 4.84 -11.73 32.93
C ILE A 469 4.76 -13.25 32.75
N ALA A 470 3.58 -13.79 32.49
CA ALA A 470 3.42 -15.20 32.21
C ALA A 470 2.38 -15.47 31.11
N PHE A 471 2.59 -16.55 30.36
CA PHE A 471 1.62 -17.09 29.41
C PHE A 471 1.02 -18.37 29.97
N ARG A 472 -0.30 -18.50 29.88
CA ARG A 472 -1.05 -19.67 30.34
C ARG A 472 -1.92 -20.24 29.23
N GLN A 473 -1.74 -21.51 28.92
CA GLN A 473 -2.70 -22.28 28.13
C GLN A 473 -3.66 -23.00 29.08
N VAL A 474 -4.93 -22.63 29.05
CA VAL A 474 -6.01 -23.29 29.79
C VAL A 474 -6.65 -24.36 28.91
N VAL A 475 -6.64 -25.60 29.41
CA VAL A 475 -7.20 -26.76 28.70
C VAL A 475 -8.43 -27.27 29.46
N ASN A 476 -9.63 -27.04 28.91
CA ASN A 476 -10.91 -27.35 29.56
C ASN A 476 -11.42 -28.77 29.24
N SER A 477 -10.94 -29.43 28.20
CA SER A 477 -11.32 -30.80 27.84
C SER A 477 -10.15 -31.52 27.14
N PRO A 478 -9.54 -32.54 27.78
CA PRO A 478 -8.32 -33.17 27.28
C PRO A 478 -8.64 -34.17 26.14
N THR A 479 -8.90 -33.67 24.92
CA THR A 479 -9.35 -34.55 23.82
C THR A 479 -8.22 -35.05 22.92
N ASN A 480 -7.12 -34.29 22.73
CA ASN A 480 -5.94 -34.75 21.98
C ASN A 480 -4.64 -34.01 22.37
N ASP A 481 -3.49 -34.43 21.82
CA ASP A 481 -2.17 -33.81 22.08
C ASP A 481 -1.80 -32.70 21.07
N THR A 482 -2.70 -32.37 20.14
CA THR A 482 -2.52 -31.31 19.13
C THR A 482 -3.14 -29.99 19.58
N LEU A 483 -3.39 -29.79 20.89
CA LEU A 483 -3.86 -28.52 21.43
C LEU A 483 -2.69 -27.54 21.47
N MET A 484 -2.40 -26.87 20.35
CA MET A 484 -1.16 -26.11 20.23
C MET A 484 -1.39 -24.63 20.03
N TYR A 485 -0.69 -23.85 20.83
CA TYR A 485 -0.36 -22.46 20.53
C TYR A 485 1.15 -22.33 20.35
N ALA A 486 1.56 -21.42 19.49
CA ALA A 486 2.93 -20.99 19.40
C ALA A 486 2.99 -19.47 19.53
N ILE A 487 3.99 -18.98 20.26
CA ILE A 487 4.38 -17.58 20.25
C ILE A 487 5.79 -17.46 19.68
N ASP A 488 6.01 -16.43 18.88
CA ASP A 488 7.32 -16.13 18.29
C ASP A 488 7.57 -14.62 18.22
N ASN A 489 8.81 -14.20 18.01
CA ASN A 489 9.21 -12.79 17.86
C ASN A 489 8.65 -11.88 18.97
N LEU A 490 8.81 -12.28 20.24
CA LEU A 490 8.29 -11.55 21.40
C LEU A 490 9.14 -10.31 21.70
N ASP A 491 8.62 -9.14 21.39
CA ASP A 491 9.12 -7.83 21.82
C ASP A 491 8.36 -7.38 23.07
N ILE A 492 9.09 -7.02 24.13
CA ILE A 492 8.56 -6.46 25.37
C ILE A 492 9.20 -5.10 25.55
N HIS A 493 8.41 -4.04 25.53
CA HIS A 493 8.93 -2.68 25.62
C HIS A 493 8.02 -1.79 26.48
N PRO A 494 8.50 -0.63 26.95
CA PRO A 494 7.64 0.33 27.64
C PRO A 494 6.54 0.80 26.68
N ILE A 495 5.36 1.09 27.21
CA ILE A 495 4.25 1.66 26.42
C ILE A 495 4.74 2.99 25.84
N PRO A 496 4.88 3.12 24.50
CA PRO A 496 5.43 4.33 23.91
C PRO A 496 4.44 5.49 24.01
N MET A 497 4.95 6.70 24.26
CA MET A 497 4.11 7.91 24.22
C MET A 497 3.54 8.15 22.82
N CYS A 498 4.35 7.91 21.78
CA CYS A 498 3.90 7.94 20.40
C CYS A 498 3.61 6.51 19.91
N LYS A 499 2.34 6.12 19.92
CA LYS A 499 1.92 4.78 19.49
C LYS A 499 1.84 4.70 17.97
N LYS A 500 2.55 3.74 17.37
CA LYS A 500 2.33 3.35 15.96
C LYS A 500 0.93 2.76 15.78
N PRO A 501 0.31 2.88 14.59
CA PRO A 501 -0.96 2.21 14.30
C PRO A 501 -0.82 0.68 14.41
N ASN A 502 -1.91 -0.01 14.70
CA ASN A 502 -1.89 -1.47 14.76
C ASN A 502 -1.79 -2.06 13.35
N TYR A 503 -0.86 -2.99 13.14
CA TYR A 503 -0.68 -3.67 11.85
C TYR A 503 -1.99 -4.33 11.37
N ASN A 504 -2.77 -4.90 12.29
CA ASN A 504 -4.03 -5.58 11.97
C ASN A 504 -5.16 -4.62 11.58
N ASP A 505 -4.98 -3.30 11.74
CA ASP A 505 -5.95 -2.27 11.35
C ASP A 505 -5.60 -1.60 10.03
N ILE A 506 -4.45 -1.96 9.43
CA ILE A 506 -4.08 -1.52 8.08
C ILE A 506 -5.02 -2.19 7.09
N ARG A 507 -5.66 -1.39 6.23
CA ARG A 507 -6.53 -1.84 5.15
C ARG A 507 -5.99 -1.27 3.84
N VAL A 508 -5.79 -2.13 2.85
CA VAL A 508 -5.47 -1.70 1.49
C VAL A 508 -6.65 -2.03 0.60
N THR A 509 -7.26 -0.99 0.03
CA THR A 509 -8.34 -1.12 -0.94
C THR A 509 -7.78 -0.86 -2.34
N LEU A 510 -8.08 -1.77 -3.25
CA LEU A 510 -7.70 -1.67 -4.66
C LEU A 510 -8.96 -1.56 -5.51
N ASN A 511 -8.86 -0.82 -6.61
CA ASN A 511 -9.93 -0.67 -7.58
C ASN A 511 -9.42 -1.13 -8.95
N GLU A 512 -10.13 -2.07 -9.57
CA GLU A 512 -9.76 -2.66 -10.87
C GLU A 512 -9.80 -1.64 -12.03
N TYR A 513 -10.53 -0.52 -11.89
CA TYR A 513 -10.55 0.58 -12.86
C TYR A 513 -9.41 1.58 -12.67
N THR A 514 -8.69 1.51 -11.54
CA THR A 514 -7.53 2.37 -11.24
C THR A 514 -6.35 1.54 -10.72
N PRO A 515 -5.78 0.65 -11.56
CA PRO A 515 -4.79 -0.35 -11.15
C PRO A 515 -3.44 0.23 -10.72
N THR A 516 -3.21 1.52 -11.01
CA THR A 516 -2.02 2.28 -10.62
C THR A 516 -2.19 3.02 -9.28
N VAL A 517 -3.30 2.77 -8.57
CA VAL A 517 -3.67 3.43 -7.32
C VAL A 517 -3.99 2.39 -6.25
N ALA A 518 -3.58 2.66 -5.00
CA ALA A 518 -3.99 1.90 -3.83
C ALA A 518 -4.37 2.84 -2.69
N GLU A 519 -5.52 2.60 -2.06
CA GLU A 519 -5.96 3.35 -0.88
C GLU A 519 -5.55 2.58 0.37
N VAL A 520 -4.72 3.21 1.22
CA VAL A 520 -4.21 2.63 2.46
C VAL A 520 -4.87 3.36 3.63
N GLY A 521 -5.72 2.66 4.37
CA GLY A 521 -6.36 3.15 5.60
C GLY A 521 -5.77 2.49 6.85
N TRP A 522 -5.83 3.19 7.98
CA TRP A 522 -5.48 2.67 9.30
C TRP A 522 -6.32 3.31 10.41
N ILE A 523 -6.24 2.76 11.62
CA ILE A 523 -6.81 3.35 12.82
C ILE A 523 -5.68 4.04 13.61
N PRO A 524 -5.82 5.31 14.01
CA PRO A 524 -4.88 5.99 14.91
C PRO A 524 -4.58 5.15 16.17
N GLY A 525 -3.32 5.04 16.55
CA GLY A 525 -2.87 4.35 17.75
C GLY A 525 -3.21 5.09 19.05
N HIS A 526 -3.26 6.44 19.02
CA HIS A 526 -3.70 7.27 20.13
C HIS A 526 -4.16 8.70 19.70
N TYR A 527 -3.49 9.76 20.18
CA TYR A 527 -3.82 11.17 19.92
C TYR A 527 -3.04 11.77 18.73
N GLU A 528 -2.22 10.98 18.05
CA GLU A 528 -1.50 11.50 16.89
C GLU A 528 -2.47 11.91 15.77
N ASN A 529 -2.08 12.93 15.02
CA ASN A 529 -2.83 13.41 13.86
C ASN A 529 -1.96 13.46 12.60
N THR A 530 -0.74 12.92 12.67
CA THR A 530 0.23 12.93 11.58
C THR A 530 0.91 11.58 11.50
N TRP A 531 1.05 11.05 10.28
CA TRP A 531 1.70 9.76 10.01
C TRP A 531 2.63 9.89 8.80
N GLU A 532 3.65 9.05 8.77
CA GLU A 532 4.43 8.80 7.57
C GLU A 532 4.10 7.41 7.06
N VAL A 533 3.67 7.35 5.79
CA VAL A 533 3.40 6.12 5.05
C VAL A 533 4.55 5.90 4.09
N GLN A 534 5.21 4.76 4.22
CA GLN A 534 6.28 4.33 3.32
C GLN A 534 5.85 3.12 2.51
N TYR A 535 6.14 3.13 1.21
CA TYR A 535 5.85 2.02 0.31
C TYR A 535 6.97 1.78 -0.67
N ARG A 536 7.11 0.53 -1.12
CA ARG A 536 8.04 0.16 -2.19
C ARG A 536 7.56 -1.08 -2.92
N ASP A 537 8.03 -1.22 -4.16
CA ASP A 537 8.00 -2.51 -4.86
C ASP A 537 8.83 -3.51 -4.04
N VAL A 538 8.34 -4.75 -3.88
CA VAL A 538 9.05 -5.81 -3.15
C VAL A 538 10.43 -6.11 -3.75
N ASP A 539 10.60 -5.89 -5.05
CA ASP A 539 11.86 -6.09 -5.77
C ASP A 539 12.78 -4.86 -5.69
N SER A 540 12.28 -3.74 -5.15
CA SER A 540 13.06 -2.52 -4.91
C SER A 540 13.63 -2.47 -3.49
N THR A 541 14.80 -1.87 -3.35
CA THR A 541 15.38 -1.57 -2.03
C THR A 541 14.98 -0.17 -1.51
N GLU A 542 14.52 0.72 -2.39
CA GLU A 542 14.21 2.12 -2.09
C GLU A 542 12.78 2.31 -1.60
N TRP A 543 12.61 3.00 -0.46
CA TRP A 543 11.30 3.36 0.11
C TRP A 543 10.86 4.75 -0.36
N LYS A 544 9.65 4.83 -0.92
CA LYS A 544 8.95 6.09 -1.17
C LYS A 544 8.14 6.48 0.07
N SER A 545 8.11 7.76 0.41
CA SER A 545 7.46 8.26 1.64
C SER A 545 6.37 9.29 1.33
N VAL A 546 5.28 9.26 2.10
CA VAL A 546 4.17 10.20 2.06
C VAL A 546 3.84 10.63 3.48
N ILE A 547 3.80 11.93 3.74
CA ILE A 547 3.34 12.48 5.03
C ILE A 547 1.84 12.76 4.93
N VAL A 548 1.09 12.24 5.90
CA VAL A 548 -0.37 12.36 5.97
C VAL A 548 -0.75 13.03 7.28
N THR A 549 -1.58 14.08 7.19
CA THR A 549 -2.04 14.86 8.35
C THR A 549 -3.56 14.85 8.43
N GLN A 550 -4.11 14.83 9.65
CA GLN A 550 -5.54 14.89 10.01
C GLN A 550 -6.39 13.67 9.60
N THR A 551 -6.07 12.98 8.51
CA THR A 551 -6.83 11.81 8.02
C THR A 551 -6.03 10.52 8.19
N SER A 552 -6.66 9.44 8.66
CA SER A 552 -6.03 8.11 8.80
C SER A 552 -6.14 7.26 7.52
N MET A 553 -5.90 7.90 6.38
CA MET A 553 -5.97 7.31 5.03
C MET A 553 -4.95 7.99 4.10
N CYS A 554 -4.33 7.22 3.21
CA CYS A 554 -3.37 7.65 2.20
C CYS A 554 -3.72 7.05 0.83
N ILE A 555 -3.69 7.85 -0.23
CA ILE A 555 -3.82 7.36 -1.61
C ILE A 555 -2.42 7.27 -2.23
N LEU A 556 -1.97 6.04 -2.49
CA LEU A 556 -0.74 5.77 -3.22
C LEU A 556 -1.06 5.81 -4.72
N GLN A 557 -0.28 6.57 -5.49
CA GLN A 557 -0.49 6.76 -6.93
C GLN A 557 0.76 6.37 -7.71
N ARG A 558 0.61 6.19 -9.03
CA ARG A 558 1.70 5.84 -9.97
C ARG A 558 2.37 4.51 -9.60
N LEU A 559 1.58 3.58 -9.09
CA LEU A 559 1.99 2.19 -8.93
C LEU A 559 1.98 1.50 -10.30
N MET A 560 2.82 0.50 -10.47
CA MET A 560 2.78 -0.36 -11.66
C MET A 560 1.67 -1.41 -11.48
N PRO A 561 0.87 -1.72 -12.52
CA PRO A 561 -0.09 -2.83 -12.49
C PRO A 561 0.59 -4.18 -12.25
N GLN A 562 -0.16 -5.16 -11.73
CA GLN A 562 0.32 -6.53 -11.43
C GLN A 562 1.64 -6.62 -10.65
N THR A 563 1.95 -5.61 -9.84
CA THR A 563 3.22 -5.49 -9.13
C THR A 563 2.96 -5.61 -7.63
N THR A 564 3.82 -6.35 -6.91
CA THR A 564 3.67 -6.56 -5.47
C THR A 564 4.41 -5.47 -4.72
N TYR A 565 3.68 -4.71 -3.91
CA TYR A 565 4.21 -3.66 -3.06
C TYR A 565 4.16 -4.09 -1.60
N GLU A 566 5.06 -3.52 -0.81
CA GLU A 566 4.96 -3.50 0.64
C GLU A 566 4.82 -2.07 1.17
N VAL A 567 3.97 -1.91 2.19
CA VAL A 567 3.69 -0.63 2.85
C VAL A 567 3.91 -0.76 4.35
N ARG A 568 4.48 0.27 4.97
CA ARG A 568 4.63 0.40 6.42
C ARG A 568 4.34 1.83 6.84
N LEU A 569 3.94 2.02 8.08
CA LEU A 569 3.52 3.32 8.56
C LEU A 569 4.04 3.56 9.98
N ARG A 570 4.22 4.84 10.33
CA ARG A 570 4.59 5.28 11.68
C ARG A 570 3.85 6.57 12.02
N SER A 571 3.55 6.72 13.30
CA SER A 571 2.95 7.92 13.86
C SER A 571 4.04 8.98 14.10
N ILE A 572 3.75 10.22 13.76
CA ILE A 572 4.59 11.38 14.07
C ILE A 572 3.87 12.15 15.19
N CYS A 573 4.46 12.13 16.39
CA CYS A 573 4.01 12.91 17.53
C CYS A 573 5.05 14.03 17.81
N THR A 574 4.67 15.06 18.55
CA THR A 574 5.61 16.08 19.02
C THR A 574 5.83 15.90 20.52
N PRO A 575 7.07 15.59 20.99
CA PRO A 575 8.35 15.62 20.25
C PRO A 575 8.83 14.30 19.63
N ASP A 576 8.09 13.19 19.75
CA ASP A 576 8.59 11.84 19.44
C ASP A 576 7.93 11.16 18.22
N THR A 577 8.65 10.28 17.51
CA THR A 577 8.11 9.51 16.37
C THR A 577 8.10 8.03 16.69
N SER A 578 6.99 7.35 16.39
CA SER A 578 6.87 5.92 16.69
C SER A 578 7.84 5.08 15.85
N LYS A 579 8.13 3.85 16.32
CA LYS A 579 8.70 2.80 15.47
C LYS A 579 7.78 2.52 14.27
N TRP A 580 8.34 1.99 13.19
CA TRP A 580 7.57 1.51 12.03
C TRP A 580 6.67 0.32 12.40
N THR A 581 5.50 0.22 11.78
CA THR A 581 4.74 -1.03 11.74
C THR A 581 5.50 -2.10 10.97
N ARG A 582 5.04 -3.35 11.12
CA ARG A 582 5.38 -4.40 10.15
C ARG A 582 4.93 -4.00 8.74
N THR A 583 5.58 -4.57 7.74
CA THR A 583 5.28 -4.34 6.33
C THR A 583 4.05 -5.13 5.89
N TYR A 584 3.03 -4.44 5.41
CA TYR A 584 1.84 -5.04 4.81
C TYR A 584 2.06 -5.21 3.30
N LYS A 585 1.82 -6.40 2.75
CA LYS A 585 2.02 -6.70 1.32
C LYS A 585 0.70 -6.69 0.56
N PHE A 586 0.68 -6.08 -0.62
CA PHE A 586 -0.45 -6.11 -1.54
C PHE A 586 0.03 -6.14 -2.99
N THR A 587 -0.77 -6.69 -3.90
CA THR A 587 -0.45 -6.73 -5.33
C THR A 587 -1.48 -5.89 -6.09
N THR A 588 -1.01 -4.95 -6.90
CA THR A 588 -1.88 -4.10 -7.72
C THR A 588 -2.63 -4.91 -8.77
N MET A 589 -3.78 -4.40 -9.20
CA MET A 589 -4.64 -5.08 -10.19
C MET A 589 -4.05 -5.01 -11.61
N CYS A 590 -4.68 -5.73 -12.54
CA CYS A 590 -4.38 -5.67 -13.97
C CYS A 590 -4.67 -4.32 -14.59
N ASP A 591 -3.89 -3.93 -15.60
CA ASP A 591 -4.12 -2.67 -16.30
C ASP A 591 -5.44 -2.66 -17.10
N VAL A 592 -5.96 -1.46 -17.38
CA VAL A 592 -7.07 -1.27 -18.32
C VAL A 592 -6.47 -1.09 -19.72
N TYR A 593 -6.67 -2.08 -20.58
CA TYR A 593 -6.07 -2.10 -21.92
C TYR A 593 -6.82 -1.15 -22.87
N THR A 594 -6.07 -0.48 -23.75
CA THR A 594 -6.61 0.36 -24.83
C THR A 594 -6.42 -0.31 -26.19
N LEU A 595 -7.10 0.17 -27.22
CA LEU A 595 -6.99 -0.39 -28.57
C LEU A 595 -5.69 0.05 -29.28
N PRO A 596 -5.07 -0.81 -30.12
CA PRO A 596 -5.44 -2.22 -30.34
C PRO A 596 -4.98 -3.11 -29.17
N TYR A 597 -5.86 -4.01 -28.74
CA TYR A 597 -5.54 -5.07 -27.79
C TYR A 597 -5.36 -6.39 -28.54
N THR A 598 -4.32 -7.16 -28.21
CA THR A 598 -4.07 -8.49 -28.79
C THR A 598 -3.69 -9.48 -27.70
N GLU A 599 -4.17 -10.71 -27.82
CA GLU A 599 -3.81 -11.85 -26.99
C GLU A 599 -3.54 -13.05 -27.89
N ASP A 600 -2.33 -13.62 -27.78
CA ASP A 600 -1.84 -14.77 -28.54
C ASP A 600 -1.49 -15.98 -27.66
N PHE A 601 -1.79 -15.88 -26.35
CA PHE A 601 -1.64 -16.89 -25.32
C PHE A 601 -0.23 -17.47 -25.15
N LYS A 602 0.81 -16.90 -25.78
CA LYS A 602 2.19 -17.40 -25.69
C LYS A 602 2.79 -17.10 -24.33
N GLY A 603 3.35 -18.13 -23.69
CA GLY A 603 4.01 -18.00 -22.38
C GLY A 603 3.05 -17.70 -21.22
N MET A 604 1.74 -17.75 -21.47
CA MET A 604 0.72 -17.44 -20.49
C MET A 604 0.56 -18.56 -19.45
N SER A 605 0.15 -18.17 -18.24
CA SER A 605 -0.48 -19.05 -17.26
C SER A 605 -1.69 -18.31 -16.67
N PHE A 606 -2.82 -19.00 -16.52
CA PHE A 606 -4.02 -18.43 -15.89
C PHE A 606 -3.79 -17.91 -14.46
N VAL A 607 -2.69 -18.31 -13.81
CA VAL A 607 -2.33 -17.85 -12.45
C VAL A 607 -1.70 -16.45 -12.47
N ASN A 608 -0.93 -16.12 -13.52
CA ASN A 608 -0.16 -14.88 -13.63
C ASN A 608 -0.66 -13.96 -14.76
N SER A 609 -1.83 -14.27 -15.32
CA SER A 609 -2.47 -13.50 -16.40
C SER A 609 -3.63 -12.67 -15.90
N CYS A 610 -4.02 -11.66 -16.68
CA CYS A 610 -5.23 -10.88 -16.45
C CYS A 610 -6.53 -11.55 -16.92
N TRP A 611 -6.44 -12.78 -17.43
CA TRP A 611 -7.59 -13.61 -17.77
C TRP A 611 -8.11 -14.40 -16.57
N SER A 612 -9.43 -14.42 -16.42
CA SER A 612 -10.10 -15.10 -15.33
C SER A 612 -10.92 -16.29 -15.82
N ARG A 613 -11.04 -17.33 -14.99
CA ARG A 613 -11.87 -18.51 -15.25
C ARG A 613 -13.01 -18.62 -14.26
N TYR A 614 -14.21 -18.85 -14.79
CA TYR A 614 -15.41 -19.04 -13.98
C TYR A 614 -16.20 -20.27 -14.42
N SER A 615 -17.07 -20.76 -13.54
CA SER A 615 -18.07 -21.79 -13.84
C SER A 615 -19.47 -21.34 -13.42
N GLY A 616 -20.47 -21.78 -14.17
CA GLY A 616 -21.87 -21.38 -13.98
C GLY A 616 -22.60 -21.36 -15.31
N LEU A 617 -23.90 -21.63 -15.32
CA LEU A 617 -24.70 -21.58 -16.55
C LEU A 617 -24.86 -20.14 -17.05
N ALA A 618 -24.77 -19.92 -18.36
CA ALA A 618 -25.06 -18.62 -18.98
C ALA A 618 -26.49 -18.14 -18.68
N SER A 619 -27.47 -19.04 -18.72
CA SER A 619 -28.85 -18.73 -18.36
C SER A 619 -29.02 -18.19 -16.93
N ALA A 620 -28.21 -18.69 -15.98
CA ALA A 620 -28.17 -18.19 -14.61
C ALA A 620 -27.46 -16.83 -14.53
N ALA A 621 -26.37 -16.66 -15.28
CA ALA A 621 -25.68 -15.37 -15.36
C ALA A 621 -26.57 -14.25 -15.95
N PHE A 622 -27.34 -14.58 -16.97
CA PHE A 622 -28.31 -13.66 -17.59
C PHE A 622 -29.47 -13.28 -16.67
N SER A 623 -29.75 -14.07 -15.63
CA SER A 623 -30.73 -13.73 -14.58
C SER A 623 -30.10 -13.02 -13.37
N GLY A 624 -28.82 -12.63 -13.47
CA GLY A 624 -28.11 -11.84 -12.47
C GLY A 624 -27.22 -12.64 -11.52
N GLN A 625 -27.08 -13.96 -11.69
CA GLN A 625 -26.19 -14.77 -10.85
C GLN A 625 -24.73 -14.66 -11.31
N LYS A 626 -23.84 -14.13 -10.47
CA LYS A 626 -22.42 -14.00 -10.82
C LYS A 626 -21.75 -15.38 -10.96
N PRO A 627 -21.06 -15.67 -12.08
CA PRO A 627 -20.28 -16.91 -12.24
C PRO A 627 -19.22 -17.10 -11.15
N LYS A 628 -19.00 -18.34 -10.72
CA LYS A 628 -18.08 -18.67 -9.61
C LYS A 628 -16.66 -18.91 -10.12
N ALA A 629 -15.65 -18.26 -9.53
CA ALA A 629 -14.25 -18.43 -9.91
C ALA A 629 -13.77 -19.88 -9.70
N VAL A 630 -13.02 -20.42 -10.66
CA VAL A 630 -12.52 -21.81 -10.66
C VAL A 630 -11.12 -21.92 -11.25
N ALA A 631 -10.40 -23.00 -10.92
CA ALA A 631 -9.06 -23.28 -11.43
C ALA A 631 -9.01 -24.28 -12.62
N TYR A 632 -10.18 -24.72 -13.11
CA TYR A 632 -10.36 -25.72 -14.17
C TYR A 632 -11.35 -25.21 -15.24
N GLY A 633 -11.57 -25.99 -16.31
CA GLY A 633 -12.39 -25.59 -17.46
C GLY A 633 -11.50 -25.26 -18.67
N TRP A 634 -11.44 -23.99 -19.07
CA TRP A 634 -10.52 -23.52 -20.11
C TRP A 634 -9.06 -23.81 -19.74
N THR A 635 -8.30 -24.33 -20.70
CA THR A 635 -6.91 -24.77 -20.57
C THR A 635 -6.05 -24.26 -21.71
N LEU A 636 -4.76 -24.04 -21.48
CA LEU A 636 -3.80 -23.68 -22.54
C LEU A 636 -3.29 -24.95 -23.25
N THR A 637 -3.12 -24.89 -24.56
CA THR A 637 -2.52 -25.97 -25.35
C THR A 637 -1.81 -25.42 -26.59
N THR A 638 -1.02 -26.26 -27.25
CA THR A 638 -0.31 -25.96 -28.50
C THR A 638 -0.52 -27.06 -29.55
N THR A 639 -1.55 -27.89 -29.35
CA THR A 639 -1.74 -29.15 -30.09
C THR A 639 -3.21 -29.35 -30.43
N ASN A 640 -3.47 -30.25 -31.38
CA ASN A 640 -4.79 -30.73 -31.78
C ASN A 640 -5.67 -29.74 -32.57
N SER A 641 -5.35 -28.45 -32.61
CA SER A 641 -5.87 -27.47 -33.56
C SER A 641 -5.01 -26.22 -33.48
N LEU A 642 -5.21 -25.21 -34.35
CA LEU A 642 -4.56 -23.88 -34.38
C LEU A 642 -3.02 -23.90 -34.16
N ASP A 643 -2.24 -23.44 -35.14
CA ASP A 643 -0.77 -23.65 -35.17
C ASP A 643 0.07 -22.94 -34.06
N THR A 644 -0.58 -22.23 -33.13
CA THR A 644 0.03 -21.43 -32.05
C THR A 644 -0.48 -21.84 -30.65
N ALA A 645 0.07 -21.23 -29.59
CA ALA A 645 -0.43 -21.43 -28.23
C ALA A 645 -1.84 -20.82 -28.12
N HIS A 646 -2.81 -21.56 -27.60
CA HIS A 646 -4.21 -21.13 -27.60
C HIS A 646 -4.98 -21.71 -26.41
N ILE A 647 -6.19 -21.20 -26.16
CA ILE A 647 -7.08 -21.76 -25.13
C ILE A 647 -8.03 -22.79 -25.73
N LYS A 648 -8.29 -23.83 -24.95
CA LYS A 648 -9.15 -24.96 -25.30
C LYS A 648 -10.14 -25.26 -24.18
N LEU A 649 -11.38 -25.58 -24.55
CA LEU A 649 -12.40 -26.10 -23.66
C LEU A 649 -12.94 -27.43 -24.20
N ASN A 650 -12.94 -28.45 -23.34
CA ASN A 650 -13.64 -29.70 -23.66
C ASN A 650 -15.14 -29.54 -23.39
N ILE A 651 -15.95 -29.62 -24.44
CA ILE A 651 -17.41 -29.48 -24.39
C ILE A 651 -18.01 -30.89 -24.41
N TYR A 652 -18.18 -31.44 -23.21
CA TYR A 652 -18.72 -32.79 -23.00
C TYR A 652 -19.41 -32.91 -21.64
N GLY A 653 -20.57 -33.55 -21.64
CA GLY A 653 -21.38 -33.85 -20.47
C GLY A 653 -21.90 -32.64 -19.70
N THR A 654 -22.87 -32.88 -18.80
CA THR A 654 -23.60 -31.84 -18.03
C THR A 654 -22.73 -31.00 -17.08
N SER A 655 -21.44 -31.32 -16.95
CA SER A 655 -20.49 -30.60 -16.12
C SER A 655 -19.88 -29.38 -16.81
N CYS A 656 -19.87 -29.32 -18.15
CA CYS A 656 -19.28 -28.23 -18.90
C CYS A 656 -20.17 -26.98 -18.86
N LYS A 657 -19.68 -25.92 -18.20
CA LYS A 657 -20.32 -24.60 -18.07
C LYS A 657 -19.28 -23.57 -17.65
N TYR A 658 -18.35 -23.28 -18.56
CA TYR A 658 -17.09 -22.60 -18.23
C TYR A 658 -16.88 -21.32 -19.02
N TRP A 659 -16.32 -20.32 -18.34
CA TRP A 659 -16.07 -18.97 -18.86
C TRP A 659 -14.57 -18.69 -18.83
N ALA A 660 -14.02 -18.17 -19.92
CA ALA A 660 -12.75 -17.48 -19.97
C ALA A 660 -13.02 -16.00 -20.20
N VAL A 661 -12.64 -15.14 -19.26
CA VAL A 661 -13.00 -13.71 -19.27
C VAL A 661 -11.75 -12.87 -19.43
N SER A 662 -11.79 -11.94 -20.37
CA SER A 662 -10.69 -11.02 -20.68
C SER A 662 -10.36 -10.06 -19.52
N PRO A 663 -9.23 -9.36 -19.62
CA PRO A 663 -8.98 -8.13 -18.86
C PRO A 663 -10.01 -7.04 -19.20
N LEU A 664 -9.96 -5.92 -18.48
CA LEU A 664 -10.72 -4.71 -18.84
C LEU A 664 -10.13 -4.09 -20.11
N ILE A 665 -10.99 -3.81 -21.09
CA ILE A 665 -10.60 -3.20 -22.37
C ILE A 665 -11.47 -1.97 -22.60
N LYS A 666 -10.83 -0.81 -22.80
CA LYS A 666 -11.51 0.43 -23.21
C LYS A 666 -11.78 0.40 -24.71
N LEU A 667 -13.05 0.51 -25.08
CA LEU A 667 -13.49 0.54 -26.48
C LEU A 667 -13.68 1.98 -26.97
N ASN A 668 -13.44 2.18 -28.26
CA ASN A 668 -13.66 3.43 -29.01
C ASN A 668 -14.76 3.21 -30.06
N GLU A 669 -15.13 4.26 -30.81
CA GLU A 669 -16.02 4.12 -31.98
C GLU A 669 -15.45 3.10 -32.99
N ASN A 670 -16.33 2.37 -33.68
CA ASN A 670 -15.95 1.37 -34.69
C ASN A 670 -15.07 0.21 -34.18
N SER A 671 -15.12 -0.09 -32.88
CA SER A 671 -14.39 -1.21 -32.29
C SER A 671 -14.88 -2.56 -32.82
N MET A 672 -13.94 -3.44 -33.17
CA MET A 672 -14.18 -4.80 -33.64
C MET A 672 -13.38 -5.80 -32.81
N LEU A 673 -14.01 -6.93 -32.46
CA LEU A 673 -13.35 -8.12 -31.96
C LEU A 673 -13.12 -9.11 -33.11
N GLN A 674 -11.91 -9.66 -33.21
CA GLN A 674 -11.55 -10.75 -34.10
C GLN A 674 -10.82 -11.85 -33.32
N PHE A 675 -11.06 -13.11 -33.67
CA PHE A 675 -10.36 -14.27 -33.10
C PHE A 675 -10.48 -15.48 -34.04
N ASP A 676 -9.57 -16.43 -33.90
CA ASP A 676 -9.64 -17.72 -34.59
C ASP A 676 -10.43 -18.72 -33.75
N LEU A 677 -11.39 -19.42 -34.38
CA LEU A 677 -12.26 -20.41 -33.75
C LEU A 677 -12.14 -21.75 -34.46
N SER A 678 -11.96 -22.82 -33.69
CA SER A 678 -11.92 -24.18 -34.22
C SER A 678 -12.60 -25.18 -33.28
N LEU A 679 -13.14 -26.27 -33.85
CA LEU A 679 -13.76 -27.36 -33.11
C LEU A 679 -13.25 -28.71 -33.63
N THR A 680 -12.68 -29.52 -32.74
CA THR A 680 -12.12 -30.84 -33.08
C THR A 680 -12.68 -31.94 -32.18
N ARG A 681 -12.44 -33.21 -32.52
CA ARG A 681 -12.74 -34.30 -31.60
C ARG A 681 -11.78 -34.25 -30.39
N TYR A 682 -12.26 -34.65 -29.21
CA TYR A 682 -11.47 -34.64 -27.97
C TYR A 682 -10.05 -35.22 -28.14
N TYR A 683 -9.03 -34.41 -27.82
CA TYR A 683 -7.62 -34.76 -27.94
C TYR A 683 -7.14 -35.19 -29.34
N LYS A 684 -7.87 -34.84 -30.40
CA LYS A 684 -7.54 -35.15 -31.78
C LYS A 684 -7.61 -33.90 -32.66
N SER A 685 -6.95 -33.95 -33.82
CA SER A 685 -6.96 -32.90 -34.83
C SER A 685 -7.94 -33.10 -35.96
N ASP A 686 -8.80 -34.13 -35.85
CA ASP A 686 -9.83 -34.42 -36.84
C ASP A 686 -11.17 -33.78 -36.49
N THR A 687 -12.08 -33.80 -37.45
CA THR A 687 -13.38 -33.14 -37.35
C THR A 687 -14.18 -33.63 -36.15
N ALA A 688 -14.79 -32.68 -35.44
CA ALA A 688 -15.73 -32.93 -34.36
C ALA A 688 -16.88 -33.87 -34.81
N THR A 689 -17.28 -34.79 -33.92
CA THR A 689 -18.25 -35.87 -34.22
C THR A 689 -19.32 -35.99 -33.14
N GLY A 690 -20.37 -36.80 -33.39
CA GLY A 690 -21.44 -37.08 -32.43
C GLY A 690 -22.60 -36.07 -32.47
N THR A 691 -23.68 -36.38 -31.75
CA THR A 691 -24.83 -35.49 -31.57
C THR A 691 -24.43 -34.34 -30.64
N ARG A 692 -24.64 -33.09 -31.06
CA ARG A 692 -24.20 -31.86 -30.38
C ARG A 692 -25.35 -30.89 -30.14
N ALA A 693 -26.58 -31.40 -30.03
CA ALA A 693 -27.79 -30.58 -30.04
C ALA A 693 -27.90 -29.63 -28.83
N ASP A 694 -27.28 -30.02 -27.72
CA ASP A 694 -27.30 -29.33 -26.43
C ASP A 694 -26.06 -28.45 -26.18
N ASP A 695 -25.04 -28.55 -27.04
CA ASP A 695 -23.78 -27.84 -26.88
C ASP A 695 -23.91 -26.39 -27.38
N GLN A 696 -23.35 -25.46 -26.61
CA GLN A 696 -23.35 -24.04 -26.96
C GLN A 696 -21.98 -23.41 -26.72
N PHE A 697 -21.63 -22.45 -27.58
CA PHE A 697 -20.53 -21.53 -27.39
C PHE A 697 -21.05 -20.10 -27.50
N MET A 698 -20.56 -19.20 -26.66
CA MET A 698 -20.96 -17.79 -26.67
C MET A 698 -19.77 -16.87 -26.49
N VAL A 699 -19.81 -15.72 -27.17
CA VAL A 699 -19.01 -14.56 -26.83
C VAL A 699 -19.92 -13.51 -26.21
N ILE A 700 -19.64 -13.10 -24.98
CA ILE A 700 -20.55 -12.25 -24.19
C ILE A 700 -19.80 -11.01 -23.73
N VAL A 701 -20.37 -9.83 -23.95
CA VAL A 701 -19.77 -8.55 -23.53
C VAL A 701 -20.45 -8.02 -22.27
N SER A 702 -19.64 -7.73 -21.25
CA SER A 702 -20.09 -7.06 -20.02
C SER A 702 -19.59 -5.62 -20.01
N THR A 703 -20.51 -4.67 -19.82
CA THR A 703 -20.25 -3.22 -19.84
C THR A 703 -20.02 -2.62 -18.44
N ASP A 704 -20.01 -3.45 -17.40
CA ASP A 704 -19.84 -3.04 -15.99
C ASP A 704 -18.67 -3.77 -15.31
N GLY A 705 -17.69 -4.20 -16.12
CA GLY A 705 -16.48 -4.88 -15.65
C GLY A 705 -16.70 -6.34 -15.24
N GLY A 706 -17.76 -6.99 -15.70
CA GLY A 706 -18.07 -8.39 -15.40
C GLY A 706 -18.97 -8.59 -14.18
N ASN A 707 -19.64 -7.53 -13.72
CA ASN A 707 -20.61 -7.61 -12.63
C ASN A 707 -21.95 -8.16 -13.12
N THR A 708 -22.37 -7.79 -14.32
CA THR A 708 -23.54 -8.35 -15.00
C THR A 708 -23.20 -8.86 -16.39
N TRP A 709 -23.93 -9.89 -16.82
CA TRP A 709 -23.84 -10.51 -18.15
C TRP A 709 -25.24 -10.58 -18.73
N LEU A 710 -25.45 -10.06 -19.94
CA LEU A 710 -26.77 -9.98 -20.56
C LEU A 710 -26.84 -10.82 -21.83
N LYS A 711 -27.95 -11.54 -22.04
CA LYS A 711 -28.18 -12.32 -23.27
C LYS A 711 -28.18 -11.44 -24.53
N SER A 712 -28.66 -10.19 -24.42
CA SER A 712 -28.64 -9.21 -25.51
C SER A 712 -27.23 -8.85 -25.99
N ASN A 713 -26.21 -9.08 -25.15
CA ASN A 713 -24.80 -8.81 -25.45
C ASN A 713 -24.04 -10.08 -25.85
N ALA A 714 -24.75 -11.21 -26.05
CA ALA A 714 -24.16 -12.49 -26.38
C ALA A 714 -24.27 -12.76 -27.89
N THR A 715 -23.13 -13.09 -28.52
CA THR A 715 -23.10 -13.76 -29.81
C THR A 715 -23.07 -15.26 -29.57
N ILE A 716 -24.11 -15.97 -30.02
CA ILE A 716 -24.36 -17.37 -29.64
C ILE A 716 -24.17 -18.31 -30.84
N TRP A 717 -23.40 -19.38 -30.62
CA TRP A 717 -23.31 -20.57 -31.45
C TRP A 717 -24.08 -21.70 -30.76
N ASN A 718 -25.20 -22.13 -31.33
CA ASN A 718 -25.95 -23.28 -30.82
C ASN A 718 -26.58 -24.08 -31.98
N ASN A 719 -27.21 -25.20 -31.66
CA ASN A 719 -27.95 -26.02 -32.63
C ASN A 719 -29.46 -26.02 -32.36
N SER A 720 -29.97 -25.01 -31.62
CA SER A 720 -31.37 -24.94 -31.20
C SER A 720 -32.26 -24.43 -32.33
N ASN A 721 -33.37 -25.12 -32.60
CA ASN A 721 -34.39 -24.63 -33.52
C ASN A 721 -35.43 -23.73 -32.83
N THR A 722 -35.52 -23.77 -31.49
CA THR A 722 -36.50 -23.01 -30.71
C THR A 722 -35.98 -21.67 -30.22
N ASP A 723 -34.65 -21.54 -30.06
CA ASP A 723 -33.94 -20.33 -29.67
C ASP A 723 -32.60 -20.29 -30.43
N PRO A 724 -32.63 -20.13 -31.76
CA PRO A 724 -31.43 -20.21 -32.59
C PRO A 724 -30.47 -19.07 -32.27
N GLY A 725 -29.19 -19.43 -32.10
CA GLY A 725 -28.10 -18.47 -32.02
C GLY A 725 -27.83 -17.79 -33.37
N LYS A 726 -26.92 -16.80 -33.37
CA LYS A 726 -26.48 -16.14 -34.60
C LYS A 726 -25.77 -17.10 -35.55
N TYR A 727 -25.09 -18.09 -35.00
CA TYR A 727 -24.32 -19.08 -35.74
C TYR A 727 -24.72 -20.50 -35.32
N VAL A 728 -24.53 -21.46 -36.22
CA VAL A 728 -24.79 -22.87 -35.96
C VAL A 728 -23.53 -23.52 -35.37
N PHE A 729 -23.63 -24.09 -34.17
CA PHE A 729 -22.48 -24.68 -33.48
C PHE A 729 -21.84 -25.82 -34.29
N ASN A 730 -22.65 -26.64 -34.97
CA ASN A 730 -22.14 -27.74 -35.80
C ASN A 730 -21.35 -27.31 -37.03
N ASN A 731 -21.42 -26.04 -37.42
CA ASN A 731 -20.72 -25.52 -38.58
C ASN A 731 -19.29 -25.06 -38.27
N ILE A 732 -18.88 -25.05 -36.99
CA ILE A 732 -17.51 -24.70 -36.62
C ILE A 732 -16.55 -25.76 -37.18
N ARG A 733 -15.60 -25.34 -38.02
CA ARG A 733 -14.65 -26.22 -38.71
C ARG A 733 -13.35 -26.37 -37.94
N THR A 734 -12.54 -27.36 -38.34
CA THR A 734 -11.19 -27.61 -37.78
C THR A 734 -10.12 -26.65 -38.31
N ALA A 735 -10.41 -25.90 -39.37
CA ALA A 735 -9.43 -25.10 -40.11
C ALA A 735 -9.09 -23.74 -39.47
N GLY A 736 -9.65 -23.43 -38.29
CA GLY A 736 -9.45 -22.14 -37.63
C GLY A 736 -10.13 -20.99 -38.37
N GLU A 737 -11.45 -20.90 -38.25
CA GLU A 737 -12.23 -19.85 -38.90
C GLU A 737 -12.03 -18.51 -38.17
N LYS A 738 -11.77 -17.44 -38.94
CA LYS A 738 -11.70 -16.08 -38.41
C LYS A 738 -13.10 -15.55 -38.14
N VAL A 739 -13.43 -15.40 -36.86
CA VAL A 739 -14.68 -14.80 -36.41
C VAL A 739 -14.48 -13.32 -36.18
N SER A 740 -15.43 -12.49 -36.61
CA SER A 740 -15.45 -11.05 -36.34
C SER A 740 -16.79 -10.64 -35.71
N ILE A 741 -16.73 -9.87 -34.62
CA ILE A 741 -17.88 -9.37 -33.88
C ILE A 741 -17.76 -7.85 -33.77
N ASP A 742 -18.82 -7.15 -34.18
CA ASP A 742 -18.92 -5.70 -34.06
C ASP A 742 -19.18 -5.32 -32.60
N LEU A 743 -18.31 -4.46 -32.05
CA LEU A 743 -18.40 -3.94 -30.69
C LEU A 743 -18.76 -2.45 -30.67
N SER A 744 -19.10 -1.85 -31.81
CA SER A 744 -19.39 -0.41 -31.93
C SER A 744 -20.55 0.05 -31.05
N MET A 745 -21.49 -0.85 -30.73
CA MET A 745 -22.57 -0.55 -29.78
C MET A 745 -22.12 -0.32 -28.33
N TYR A 746 -20.85 -0.64 -28.01
CA TYR A 746 -20.24 -0.46 -26.70
C TYR A 746 -19.16 0.65 -26.72
N ALA A 747 -19.21 1.54 -27.72
CA ALA A 747 -18.29 2.67 -27.83
C ALA A 747 -18.19 3.45 -26.51
N ASP A 748 -16.98 3.92 -26.21
CA ASP A 748 -16.62 4.65 -24.98
C ASP A 748 -16.85 3.91 -23.66
N SER A 749 -17.18 2.62 -23.70
CA SER A 749 -17.32 1.79 -22.49
C SER A 749 -16.02 1.02 -22.19
N THR A 750 -15.75 0.77 -20.91
CA THR A 750 -14.72 -0.19 -20.50
C THR A 750 -15.42 -1.53 -20.26
N VAL A 751 -15.06 -2.54 -21.04
CA VAL A 751 -15.77 -3.82 -21.08
C VAL A 751 -14.89 -4.99 -20.67
N ARG A 752 -15.54 -6.11 -20.32
CA ARG A 752 -14.94 -7.45 -20.36
C ARG A 752 -15.62 -8.29 -21.43
N ILE A 753 -14.84 -9.12 -22.11
CA ILE A 753 -15.31 -10.05 -23.13
C ILE A 753 -15.12 -11.46 -22.58
N ALA A 754 -16.20 -12.24 -22.52
CA ALA A 754 -16.18 -13.61 -22.07
C ALA A 754 -16.38 -14.59 -23.22
N PHE A 755 -15.56 -15.64 -23.23
CA PHE A 755 -15.71 -16.83 -24.05
C PHE A 755 -16.29 -17.94 -23.19
N TYR A 756 -17.50 -18.38 -23.52
CA TYR A 756 -18.28 -19.31 -22.72
C TYR A 756 -18.61 -20.57 -23.51
N GLY A 757 -18.46 -21.75 -22.90
CA GLY A 757 -18.94 -23.00 -23.47
C GLY A 757 -19.71 -23.84 -22.46
N GLU A 758 -20.76 -24.51 -22.94
CA GLU A 758 -21.57 -25.43 -22.16
C GLU A 758 -22.00 -26.67 -22.92
N SER A 759 -22.26 -27.72 -22.15
CA SER A 759 -22.95 -28.95 -22.57
C SER A 759 -23.94 -29.30 -21.46
N THR A 760 -25.20 -29.59 -21.83
CA THR A 760 -26.31 -29.69 -20.86
C THR A 760 -26.99 -31.05 -20.85
N SER A 761 -26.58 -31.97 -21.73
CA SER A 761 -27.15 -33.31 -21.86
C SER A 761 -26.22 -34.42 -21.36
N ASN A 762 -26.85 -35.56 -21.02
CA ASN A 762 -26.19 -36.78 -20.54
C ASN A 762 -26.31 -37.97 -21.52
N VAL A 763 -27.01 -37.82 -22.65
CA VAL A 763 -26.97 -38.80 -23.75
C VAL A 763 -25.63 -38.70 -24.47
N SER A 764 -25.12 -39.80 -25.03
CA SER A 764 -23.82 -39.90 -25.70
C SER A 764 -23.68 -38.83 -26.80
N ASN A 765 -23.22 -37.65 -26.38
CA ASN A 765 -22.99 -36.50 -27.22
C ASN A 765 -21.55 -36.54 -27.73
N GLY A 766 -21.28 -35.69 -28.71
CA GLY A 766 -19.94 -35.57 -29.26
C GLY A 766 -18.97 -35.04 -28.22
N ASP A 767 -17.96 -35.83 -27.84
CA ASP A 767 -16.85 -35.35 -27.00
C ASP A 767 -15.86 -34.55 -27.86
N ASN A 768 -15.95 -33.23 -27.76
CA ASN A 768 -15.25 -32.31 -28.67
C ASN A 768 -14.51 -31.21 -27.90
N ASP A 769 -13.41 -30.75 -28.49
CA ASP A 769 -12.60 -29.65 -27.98
C ASP A 769 -12.86 -28.39 -28.82
N LEU A 770 -13.22 -27.29 -28.15
CA LEU A 770 -13.35 -25.96 -28.74
C LEU A 770 -12.06 -25.17 -28.50
N HIS A 771 -11.51 -24.57 -29.55
CA HIS A 771 -10.22 -23.89 -29.56
C HIS A 771 -10.39 -22.41 -29.96
N ILE A 772 -9.71 -21.52 -29.24
CA ILE A 772 -9.74 -20.06 -29.49
C ILE A 772 -8.34 -19.48 -29.41
N ASP A 773 -7.95 -18.68 -30.41
CA ASP A 773 -6.65 -18.01 -30.48
C ASP A 773 -6.72 -16.65 -31.18
N ASN A 774 -5.59 -15.94 -31.22
CA ASN A 774 -5.36 -14.71 -31.99
C ASN A 774 -6.43 -13.66 -31.74
N ILE A 775 -6.77 -13.46 -30.47
CA ILE A 775 -7.79 -12.50 -30.06
C ILE A 775 -7.23 -11.11 -30.30
N ARG A 776 -7.99 -10.30 -31.03
CA ARG A 776 -7.66 -8.90 -31.31
C ARG A 776 -8.89 -8.04 -31.18
N VAL A 777 -8.78 -6.96 -30.42
CA VAL A 777 -9.76 -5.87 -30.41
C VAL A 777 -9.10 -4.64 -31.02
N PHE A 778 -9.73 -4.05 -32.02
CA PHE A 778 -9.15 -2.95 -32.80
C PHE A 778 -10.22 -2.03 -33.38
N GLU A 779 -9.84 -0.80 -33.70
CA GLU A 779 -10.71 0.11 -34.45
C GLU A 779 -10.71 -0.28 -35.94
N ARG A 780 -11.89 -0.46 -36.51
CA ARG A 780 -12.06 -0.69 -37.94
C ARG A 780 -12.02 0.63 -38.70
N ILE A 781 -11.17 0.70 -39.73
CA ILE A 781 -11.16 1.81 -40.69
C ILE A 781 -12.33 1.58 -41.66
N VAL A 782 -13.24 2.56 -41.77
CA VAL A 782 -14.41 2.50 -42.67
C VAL A 782 -14.07 3.18 -44.01
N ALA A 783 -14.14 2.44 -45.12
CA ALA A 783 -13.86 2.99 -46.45
C ALA A 783 -15.07 3.78 -47.03
N PRO A 784 -14.91 5.03 -47.48
CA PRO A 784 -15.99 5.80 -48.10
C PRO A 784 -16.29 5.33 -49.54
N PRO A 785 -17.49 5.58 -50.07
CA PRO A 785 -17.81 5.35 -51.49
C PRO A 785 -17.00 6.29 -52.39
N LYS A 786 -16.73 5.86 -53.63
CA LYS A 786 -16.08 6.70 -54.65
C LYS A 786 -17.10 7.16 -55.67
N VAL A 787 -17.19 8.47 -55.89
CA VAL A 787 -18.10 9.08 -56.86
C VAL A 787 -17.28 9.81 -57.92
N LYS A 788 -17.54 9.53 -59.20
CA LYS A 788 -16.91 10.21 -60.32
C LYS A 788 -17.97 10.75 -61.29
N THR A 789 -17.87 12.04 -61.59
CA THR A 789 -18.66 12.65 -62.66
C THR A 789 -17.92 12.45 -63.98
N LEU A 790 -18.56 11.83 -64.97
CA LEU A 790 -17.99 11.64 -66.31
C LEU A 790 -18.40 12.80 -67.23
N THR A 791 -17.94 12.87 -68.47
CA THR A 791 -18.34 13.90 -69.44
C THR A 791 -19.74 13.68 -69.99
N ALA A 792 -20.47 14.77 -70.29
CA ALA A 792 -21.81 14.66 -70.85
C ALA A 792 -21.75 14.18 -72.31
N SER A 793 -22.78 13.46 -72.74
CA SER A 793 -22.92 12.92 -74.11
C SER A 793 -24.27 13.36 -74.72
N ASN A 794 -24.47 13.10 -76.02
CA ASN A 794 -25.72 13.41 -76.75
C ASN A 794 -26.24 14.84 -76.53
N ILE A 795 -25.34 15.83 -76.63
CA ILE A 795 -25.67 17.24 -76.37
C ILE A 795 -26.39 17.83 -77.58
N GLY A 796 -27.67 18.19 -77.39
CA GLY A 796 -28.51 18.85 -78.38
C GLY A 796 -28.74 20.34 -78.08
N GLU A 797 -29.71 20.94 -78.77
CA GLU A 797 -30.07 22.36 -78.57
C GLU A 797 -30.80 22.61 -77.26
N ASN A 798 -31.44 21.58 -76.68
CA ASN A 798 -32.21 21.66 -75.44
C ASN A 798 -32.11 20.39 -74.57
N THR A 799 -31.19 19.47 -74.88
CA THR A 799 -31.00 18.19 -74.17
C THR A 799 -29.52 17.86 -73.99
N ALA A 800 -29.19 17.04 -72.98
CA ALA A 800 -27.90 16.39 -72.83
C ALA A 800 -28.03 15.13 -71.97
N THR A 801 -27.10 14.18 -72.10
CA THR A 801 -26.99 13.01 -71.21
C THR A 801 -25.87 13.23 -70.21
N LEU A 802 -26.19 13.23 -68.91
CA LEU A 802 -25.24 13.34 -67.79
C LEU A 802 -24.77 11.95 -67.40
N ASN A 803 -23.46 11.75 -67.22
CA ASN A 803 -22.88 10.43 -66.94
C ASN A 803 -22.11 10.44 -65.61
N LYS A 804 -22.20 9.35 -64.83
CA LYS A 804 -21.48 9.13 -63.56
C LYS A 804 -20.90 7.71 -63.49
N ASP A 805 -20.02 7.49 -62.52
CA ASP A 805 -19.50 6.20 -62.10
C ASP A 805 -19.41 6.21 -60.56
N VAL A 806 -20.15 5.32 -59.90
CA VAL A 806 -20.24 5.25 -58.43
C VAL A 806 -19.82 3.86 -57.97
N THR A 807 -18.77 3.79 -57.15
CA THR A 807 -18.33 2.54 -56.51
C THR A 807 -18.72 2.55 -55.04
N PRO A 808 -19.52 1.58 -54.55
CA PRO A 808 -19.91 1.48 -53.15
C PRO A 808 -18.71 1.38 -52.19
N GLY A 809 -18.84 2.01 -51.01
CA GLY A 809 -17.91 1.88 -49.88
C GLY A 809 -18.40 0.84 -48.86
N ASP A 810 -17.87 0.91 -47.63
CA ASP A 810 -18.24 -0.02 -46.54
C ASP A 810 -19.60 0.29 -45.89
N ILE A 811 -20.15 1.49 -46.12
CA ILE A 811 -21.48 1.92 -45.71
C ILE A 811 -22.36 1.97 -46.98
N ALA A 812 -23.60 1.47 -46.88
CA ALA A 812 -24.53 1.46 -48.00
C ALA A 812 -24.92 2.87 -48.46
N ILE A 813 -25.04 3.04 -49.78
CA ILE A 813 -25.52 4.27 -50.41
C ILE A 813 -27.05 4.28 -50.31
N SER A 814 -27.59 5.34 -49.71
CA SER A 814 -29.03 5.56 -49.54
C SER A 814 -29.66 6.34 -50.70
N LYS A 815 -28.89 7.23 -51.38
CA LYS A 815 -29.35 8.03 -52.53
C LYS A 815 -28.21 8.40 -53.46
N GLU A 816 -28.43 8.43 -54.77
CA GLU A 816 -27.46 8.93 -55.74
C GLU A 816 -28.10 9.65 -56.93
N GLY A 817 -27.30 10.43 -57.66
CA GLY A 817 -27.82 11.22 -58.78
C GLY A 817 -26.89 12.33 -59.25
N PHE A 818 -27.49 13.38 -59.83
CA PHE A 818 -26.80 14.52 -60.43
C PHE A 818 -27.32 15.85 -59.89
N TYR A 819 -26.44 16.84 -59.85
CA TYR A 819 -26.80 18.25 -59.73
C TYR A 819 -26.36 18.95 -61.01
N TYR A 820 -27.20 19.76 -61.65
CA TYR A 820 -26.82 20.55 -62.84
C TYR A 820 -27.33 21.99 -62.78
N LYS A 821 -26.67 22.91 -63.50
CA LYS A 821 -27.09 24.32 -63.64
C LYS A 821 -26.42 25.01 -64.84
N PRO A 822 -26.99 26.08 -65.41
CA PRO A 822 -26.25 26.96 -66.32
C PRO A 822 -25.02 27.55 -65.61
N ALA A 823 -23.86 27.60 -66.28
CA ALA A 823 -22.60 28.03 -65.69
C ALA A 823 -22.63 29.48 -65.18
N GLY A 824 -23.45 30.34 -65.80
CA GLY A 824 -23.67 31.74 -65.41
C GLY A 824 -24.78 31.97 -64.37
N GLN A 825 -25.50 30.93 -63.95
CA GLN A 825 -26.53 31.03 -62.90
C GLN A 825 -25.90 30.82 -61.51
N GLY A 826 -26.53 31.40 -60.47
CA GLY A 826 -26.02 31.44 -59.09
C GLY A 826 -25.80 30.07 -58.41
N ALA A 827 -25.73 30.04 -57.07
CA ALA A 827 -25.37 28.82 -56.33
C ALA A 827 -26.43 27.69 -56.38
N ILE A 828 -27.59 27.93 -56.99
CA ILE A 828 -28.70 26.97 -57.01
C ILE A 828 -28.42 25.92 -58.09
N TRP A 829 -28.23 24.69 -57.64
CA TRP A 829 -28.15 23.51 -58.48
C TRP A 829 -29.49 22.82 -58.56
N THR A 830 -29.85 22.30 -59.72
CA THR A 830 -31.04 21.46 -59.91
C THR A 830 -30.68 20.01 -59.59
N PRO A 831 -31.23 19.40 -58.51
CA PRO A 831 -31.02 18.00 -58.20
C PRO A 831 -31.82 17.09 -59.12
N VAL A 832 -31.26 15.94 -59.43
CA VAL A 832 -31.92 14.80 -60.07
C VAL A 832 -31.45 13.55 -59.35
N GLU A 833 -32.38 12.79 -58.79
CA GLU A 833 -32.11 11.48 -58.22
C GLU A 833 -32.26 10.41 -59.31
N SER A 834 -31.26 9.55 -59.45
CA SER A 834 -31.27 8.47 -60.45
C SER A 834 -30.20 7.45 -60.06
N ASP A 835 -30.58 6.18 -59.97
CA ASP A 835 -29.68 5.06 -59.69
C ASP A 835 -28.96 4.54 -60.95
N ASP A 836 -29.26 5.12 -62.12
CA ASP A 836 -28.61 4.78 -63.38
C ASP A 836 -27.31 5.60 -63.56
N ASP A 837 -26.31 5.00 -64.20
CA ASP A 837 -25.04 5.65 -64.53
C ASP A 837 -25.19 6.81 -65.54
N ALA A 838 -26.33 6.92 -66.22
CA ALA A 838 -26.61 7.96 -67.20
C ALA A 838 -28.04 8.52 -67.08
N PHE A 839 -28.19 9.85 -67.15
CA PHE A 839 -29.48 10.54 -67.07
C PHE A 839 -29.66 11.56 -68.20
N VAL A 840 -30.80 11.53 -68.93
CA VAL A 840 -31.10 12.49 -70.00
C VAL A 840 -31.82 13.72 -69.41
N VAL A 841 -31.13 14.86 -69.42
CA VAL A 841 -31.72 16.16 -69.07
C VAL A 841 -32.31 16.83 -70.33
N SER A 842 -33.48 17.47 -70.17
CA SER A 842 -34.21 18.17 -71.24
C SER A 842 -34.64 19.56 -70.78
N GLY A 843 -35.05 20.43 -71.72
CA GLY A 843 -35.45 21.81 -71.43
C GLY A 843 -34.26 22.77 -71.19
N LEU A 844 -33.07 22.40 -71.67
CA LEU A 844 -31.88 23.25 -71.58
C LEU A 844 -31.98 24.45 -72.53
N ILE A 845 -31.34 25.56 -72.16
CA ILE A 845 -31.27 26.77 -72.99
C ILE A 845 -30.22 26.53 -74.08
N ARG A 846 -30.56 26.80 -75.34
CA ARG A 846 -29.63 26.67 -76.49
C ARG A 846 -28.41 27.58 -76.38
N GLY A 847 -27.26 27.15 -76.90
CA GLY A 847 -26.02 27.92 -76.89
C GLY A 847 -25.47 28.27 -75.50
N THR A 848 -25.88 27.54 -74.45
CA THR A 848 -25.58 27.86 -73.05
C THR A 848 -24.66 26.81 -72.43
N VAL A 849 -23.65 27.26 -71.69
CA VAL A 849 -22.75 26.39 -70.92
C VAL A 849 -23.47 25.95 -69.64
N TYR A 850 -23.45 24.66 -69.33
CA TYR A 850 -23.96 24.05 -68.11
C TYR A 850 -22.82 23.39 -67.33
N LYS A 851 -22.90 23.44 -66.00
CA LYS A 851 -22.10 22.68 -65.04
C LYS A 851 -22.93 21.55 -64.47
N TYR A 852 -22.33 20.39 -64.22
CA TYR A 852 -22.96 19.30 -63.47
C TYR A 852 -21.97 18.50 -62.62
N ILE A 853 -22.48 17.80 -61.61
CA ILE A 853 -21.72 17.00 -60.64
C ILE A 853 -22.56 15.79 -60.21
N ALA A 854 -21.94 14.62 -60.10
CA ALA A 854 -22.56 13.41 -59.55
C ALA A 854 -22.42 13.36 -58.02
N TYR A 855 -23.36 12.72 -57.33
CA TYR A 855 -23.33 12.54 -55.88
C TYR A 855 -23.79 11.14 -55.45
N ALA A 856 -23.35 10.71 -54.27
CA ALA A 856 -23.87 9.56 -53.52
C ALA A 856 -23.97 9.90 -52.03
N THR A 857 -25.11 9.64 -51.40
CA THR A 857 -25.37 9.85 -49.97
C THR A 857 -25.46 8.51 -49.27
N LEU A 858 -24.83 8.37 -48.12
CA LEU A 858 -24.82 7.16 -47.30
C LEU A 858 -26.04 7.07 -46.37
N GLU A 859 -26.29 5.89 -45.78
CA GLU A 859 -27.34 5.70 -44.75
C GLU A 859 -27.20 6.61 -43.52
N ASN A 860 -25.98 7.05 -43.20
CA ASN A 860 -25.71 7.99 -42.10
C ASN A 860 -25.82 9.48 -42.53
N ASN A 861 -26.46 9.77 -43.66
CA ASN A 861 -26.68 11.11 -44.23
C ASN A 861 -25.41 11.89 -44.63
N VAL A 862 -24.27 11.21 -44.82
CA VAL A 862 -23.06 11.83 -45.38
C VAL A 862 -23.07 11.75 -46.91
N THR A 863 -22.91 12.87 -47.60
CA THR A 863 -22.89 12.95 -49.07
C THR A 863 -21.47 13.12 -49.62
N PHE A 864 -21.12 12.29 -50.61
CA PHE A 864 -19.89 12.34 -51.38
C PHE A 864 -20.19 12.86 -52.79
N TYR A 865 -19.30 13.69 -53.32
CA TYR A 865 -19.44 14.33 -54.62
C TYR A 865 -18.29 13.93 -55.54
N GLY A 866 -18.58 13.80 -56.83
CA GLY A 866 -17.56 13.71 -57.88
C GLY A 866 -17.02 15.08 -58.30
N ASP A 867 -16.24 15.12 -59.38
CA ASP A 867 -15.75 16.39 -59.93
C ASP A 867 -16.86 17.19 -60.63
N THR A 868 -16.72 18.52 -60.72
CA THR A 868 -17.63 19.33 -61.56
C THR A 868 -17.20 19.28 -63.02
N VAL A 869 -18.14 18.98 -63.92
CA VAL A 869 -17.91 18.91 -65.36
C VAL A 869 -18.79 19.93 -66.10
N GLU A 870 -18.31 20.44 -67.23
CA GLU A 870 -19.03 21.39 -68.08
C GLU A 870 -19.43 20.80 -69.44
N PHE A 871 -20.54 21.27 -69.99
CA PHE A 871 -20.94 21.02 -71.38
C PHE A 871 -21.68 22.23 -71.96
N THR A 872 -21.73 22.36 -73.28
CA THR A 872 -22.41 23.50 -73.95
C THR A 872 -23.47 22.99 -74.91
N THR A 873 -24.73 23.42 -74.73
CA THR A 873 -25.82 23.10 -75.67
C THR A 873 -25.61 23.79 -77.02
N THR A 874 -26.07 23.18 -78.11
CA THR A 874 -25.89 23.75 -79.46
C THR A 874 -26.90 24.89 -79.74
N GLY A 875 -26.58 25.83 -80.67
CA GLY A 875 -27.49 26.92 -81.10
C GLY A 875 -27.03 28.36 -80.76
N ILE A 876 -27.83 29.38 -81.12
CA ILE A 876 -27.52 30.82 -80.90
C ILE A 876 -28.17 31.33 -79.58
N PRO A 877 -27.40 31.99 -78.67
CA PRO A 877 -27.92 32.55 -77.42
C PRO A 877 -28.87 33.77 -77.62
N PRO A 878 -29.94 33.93 -76.83
CA PRO A 878 -30.81 35.13 -76.81
C PRO A 878 -30.15 36.34 -76.09
N VAL A 879 -30.61 37.58 -76.39
CA VAL A 879 -30.13 38.84 -75.78
C VAL A 879 -31.07 39.29 -74.66
N HIS A 880 -30.50 39.59 -73.48
CA HIS A 880 -31.26 39.74 -72.23
C HIS A 880 -31.51 41.22 -71.84
N PRO A 881 -32.62 41.54 -71.12
CA PRO A 881 -32.90 42.90 -70.62
C PRO A 881 -31.94 43.33 -69.49
N THR A 882 -31.66 44.64 -69.42
CA THR A 882 -30.74 45.22 -68.40
C THR A 882 -31.53 45.89 -67.27
N VAL A 883 -31.17 45.59 -66.01
CA VAL A 883 -31.83 46.10 -64.79
C VAL A 883 -30.80 46.83 -63.92
N SER A 884 -31.15 48.00 -63.39
CA SER A 884 -30.31 48.79 -62.48
C SER A 884 -31.09 49.23 -61.23
N THR A 885 -30.50 49.00 -60.05
CA THR A 885 -31.03 49.45 -58.75
C THR A 885 -30.46 50.83 -58.43
N LEU A 886 -31.30 51.74 -57.92
CA LEU A 886 -30.91 53.10 -57.51
C LEU A 886 -31.05 53.28 -55.99
N ALA A 887 -30.32 54.23 -55.41
CA ALA A 887 -30.29 54.47 -53.97
C ALA A 887 -31.69 54.72 -53.37
N ALA A 888 -31.89 54.25 -52.14
CA ALA A 888 -33.13 54.47 -51.39
C ALA A 888 -33.21 55.91 -50.84
N THR A 889 -34.41 56.45 -50.76
CA THR A 889 -34.71 57.82 -50.31
C THR A 889 -35.79 57.82 -49.23
N ASN A 890 -36.04 58.96 -48.55
CA ASN A 890 -37.05 59.09 -47.49
C ASN A 890 -36.94 58.07 -46.34
N ILE A 891 -35.73 57.86 -45.84
CA ILE A 891 -35.44 56.88 -44.79
C ILE A 891 -35.79 57.48 -43.42
N SER A 892 -36.63 56.79 -42.64
CA SER A 892 -37.02 57.14 -41.27
C SER A 892 -36.69 56.00 -40.29
N GLN A 893 -37.20 56.06 -39.05
CA GLN A 893 -37.07 54.97 -38.07
C GLN A 893 -37.80 53.70 -38.51
N ASN A 894 -38.81 53.80 -39.38
CA ASN A 894 -39.65 52.66 -39.75
C ASN A 894 -40.08 52.63 -41.23
N SER A 895 -39.47 53.45 -42.10
CA SER A 895 -39.83 53.50 -43.52
C SER A 895 -38.66 53.89 -44.43
N ALA A 896 -38.76 53.53 -45.71
CA ALA A 896 -37.85 53.94 -46.79
C ALA A 896 -38.50 53.73 -48.19
N THR A 897 -38.04 54.47 -49.20
CA THR A 897 -38.50 54.36 -50.60
C THR A 897 -37.37 53.85 -51.51
N MET A 898 -37.62 52.78 -52.28
CA MET A 898 -36.68 52.15 -53.22
C MET A 898 -36.88 52.61 -54.67
N ASN A 899 -35.79 52.74 -55.43
CA ASN A 899 -35.78 53.28 -56.80
C ASN A 899 -35.13 52.30 -57.81
N LYS A 900 -35.52 52.32 -59.11
CA LYS A 900 -34.97 51.42 -60.17
C LYS A 900 -35.02 51.97 -61.60
N SER A 901 -34.28 51.35 -62.53
CA SER A 901 -34.35 51.52 -63.99
C SER A 901 -34.27 50.16 -64.72
N VAL A 902 -35.07 49.95 -65.79
CA VAL A 902 -35.13 48.70 -66.57
C VAL A 902 -35.19 49.01 -68.08
N THR A 903 -34.32 48.38 -68.89
CA THR A 903 -34.31 48.48 -70.37
C THR A 903 -34.58 47.10 -70.98
N SER A 904 -35.64 46.97 -71.79
CA SER A 904 -36.08 45.70 -72.41
C SER A 904 -35.65 45.55 -73.87
N ASP A 905 -35.40 44.32 -74.31
CA ASP A 905 -35.15 43.95 -75.72
C ASP A 905 -36.35 43.16 -76.31
N PRO A 906 -36.76 43.39 -77.58
CA PRO A 906 -37.89 42.67 -78.19
C PRO A 906 -37.71 41.15 -78.31
N SER A 907 -36.48 40.65 -78.35
CA SER A 907 -36.17 39.21 -78.40
C SER A 907 -36.42 38.50 -77.06
N GLU A 908 -36.55 39.24 -75.96
CA GLU A 908 -36.89 38.72 -74.64
C GLU A 908 -37.71 39.75 -73.80
N PRO A 909 -39.04 39.85 -74.00
CA PRO A 909 -39.86 40.87 -73.38
C PRO A 909 -39.98 40.72 -71.85
N VAL A 910 -39.93 41.85 -71.14
CA VAL A 910 -40.12 41.92 -69.68
C VAL A 910 -41.60 41.77 -69.34
N THR A 911 -41.92 40.78 -68.50
CA THR A 911 -43.28 40.42 -68.11
C THR A 911 -43.67 40.93 -66.71
N GLU A 912 -42.69 41.17 -65.82
CA GLU A 912 -42.92 41.64 -64.44
C GLU A 912 -41.67 42.37 -63.94
N GLN A 913 -41.82 43.47 -63.17
CA GLN A 913 -40.67 44.16 -62.58
C GLN A 913 -40.98 44.72 -61.18
N GLY A 914 -40.04 44.62 -60.25
CA GLY A 914 -40.25 44.93 -58.83
C GLY A 914 -38.95 45.23 -58.09
N TRP A 915 -39.03 45.22 -56.77
CA TRP A 915 -37.88 45.21 -55.87
C TRP A 915 -37.96 43.99 -54.97
N LYS A 916 -36.80 43.47 -54.59
CA LYS A 916 -36.66 42.53 -53.49
C LYS A 916 -35.85 43.21 -52.40
N TRP A 917 -36.27 43.08 -51.16
CA TRP A 917 -35.60 43.68 -50.01
C TRP A 917 -35.65 42.75 -48.80
N ARG A 918 -34.71 42.90 -47.88
CA ARG A 918 -34.69 42.18 -46.60
C ARG A 918 -33.77 42.87 -45.61
N LYS A 919 -33.88 42.50 -44.34
CA LYS A 919 -32.88 42.86 -43.33
C LYS A 919 -31.55 42.16 -43.68
N VAL A 920 -30.44 42.87 -43.57
CA VAL A 920 -29.11 42.31 -43.89
C VAL A 920 -28.86 41.09 -43.01
N GLY A 921 -28.54 39.96 -43.64
CA GLY A 921 -28.28 38.68 -42.97
C GLY A 921 -29.47 37.72 -42.91
N GLU A 922 -30.70 38.18 -43.17
CA GLU A 922 -31.86 37.27 -43.25
C GLU A 922 -31.82 36.44 -44.54
N PRO A 923 -32.19 35.15 -44.51
CA PRO A 923 -32.11 34.30 -45.69
C PRO A 923 -33.17 34.64 -46.75
N ASN A 924 -34.30 35.21 -46.34
CA ASN A 924 -35.48 35.37 -47.19
C ASN A 924 -35.64 36.80 -47.72
N TRP A 925 -35.80 36.93 -49.05
CA TRP A 925 -36.09 38.21 -49.72
C TRP A 925 -37.60 38.46 -49.81
N ILE A 926 -38.04 39.67 -49.44
CA ILE A 926 -39.43 40.12 -49.53
C ILE A 926 -39.63 40.92 -50.81
N VAL A 927 -40.70 40.65 -51.56
CA VAL A 927 -41.01 41.35 -52.82
C VAL A 927 -41.85 42.59 -52.54
N SER A 928 -41.48 43.73 -53.12
CA SER A 928 -42.29 44.95 -53.18
C SER A 928 -42.46 45.41 -54.62
N MET A 929 -43.70 45.66 -55.03
CA MET A 929 -44.01 46.16 -56.39
C MET A 929 -44.12 47.69 -56.45
N ASN A 930 -44.33 48.37 -55.31
CA ASN A 930 -44.56 49.81 -55.23
C ASN A 930 -43.36 50.61 -54.72
N GLY A 931 -42.33 49.96 -54.18
CA GLY A 931 -41.09 50.60 -53.72
C GLY A 931 -41.16 51.32 -52.37
N ASN A 932 -42.34 51.55 -51.80
CA ASN A 932 -42.50 52.20 -50.48
C ASN A 932 -42.58 51.16 -49.36
N LEU A 933 -41.59 51.15 -48.48
CA LEU A 933 -41.49 50.26 -47.32
C LEU A 933 -41.92 50.98 -46.05
N THR A 934 -42.75 50.34 -45.24
CA THR A 934 -43.22 50.81 -43.92
C THR A 934 -43.06 49.68 -42.89
N SER A 935 -43.16 50.01 -41.61
CA SER A 935 -43.02 49.04 -40.50
C SER A 935 -41.63 48.38 -40.43
N LEU A 936 -40.59 49.09 -40.86
CA LEU A 936 -39.21 48.67 -40.70
C LEU A 936 -38.78 48.81 -39.23
N GLU A 937 -37.81 47.99 -38.82
CA GLU A 937 -37.17 48.12 -37.51
C GLU A 937 -36.23 49.32 -37.54
N HIS A 938 -36.12 50.04 -36.43
CA HIS A 938 -35.19 51.17 -36.29
C HIS A 938 -33.74 50.69 -36.20
N ASN A 939 -32.78 51.57 -36.51
CA ASN A 939 -31.33 51.28 -36.50
C ASN A 939 -30.93 49.99 -37.24
N THR A 940 -31.69 49.62 -38.26
CA THR A 940 -31.58 48.32 -38.91
C THR A 940 -31.18 48.51 -40.35
N GLN A 941 -30.12 47.82 -40.75
CA GLN A 941 -29.66 47.84 -42.13
C GLN A 941 -30.48 46.84 -42.96
N TYR A 942 -30.98 47.34 -44.08
CA TYR A 942 -31.69 46.57 -45.08
C TYR A 942 -30.90 46.56 -46.39
N GLU A 943 -30.96 45.44 -47.09
CA GLU A 943 -30.46 45.32 -48.46
C GLU A 943 -31.62 45.14 -49.44
N PHE A 944 -31.48 45.70 -50.64
CA PHE A 944 -32.49 45.65 -51.68
C PHE A 944 -31.89 45.67 -53.08
N PHE A 945 -32.60 45.08 -54.05
CA PHE A 945 -32.29 45.19 -55.46
C PHE A 945 -33.55 45.23 -56.32
N ALA A 946 -33.44 45.82 -57.51
CA ALA A 946 -34.48 45.82 -58.52
C ALA A 946 -34.43 44.54 -59.37
N PHE A 947 -35.58 44.02 -59.81
CA PHE A 947 -35.64 42.88 -60.72
C PHE A 947 -36.62 43.10 -61.90
N ALA A 948 -36.37 42.38 -62.99
CA ALA A 948 -37.27 42.23 -64.14
C ALA A 948 -37.32 40.77 -64.60
N LYS A 949 -38.50 40.17 -64.72
CA LYS A 949 -38.70 38.79 -65.21
C LYS A 949 -39.09 38.79 -66.68
N THR A 950 -38.80 37.68 -67.34
CA THR A 950 -39.15 37.41 -68.74
C THR A 950 -39.70 35.98 -68.83
N ALA A 951 -40.13 35.56 -70.02
CA ALA A 951 -40.52 34.17 -70.26
C ALA A 951 -39.36 33.17 -70.10
N LEU A 952 -38.12 33.57 -70.40
CA LEU A 952 -36.94 32.71 -70.28
C LEU A 952 -36.39 32.66 -68.84
N LYS A 953 -36.57 33.71 -68.05
CA LYS A 953 -36.13 33.80 -66.65
C LYS A 953 -37.25 34.25 -65.72
N ASN A 954 -38.27 33.40 -65.57
CA ASN A 954 -39.52 33.72 -64.89
C ASN A 954 -39.45 33.65 -63.35
N GLN A 955 -38.63 32.75 -62.77
CA GLN A 955 -38.54 32.57 -61.32
C GLN A 955 -37.63 33.63 -60.65
N GLU A 956 -36.39 33.77 -61.14
CA GLU A 956 -35.38 34.64 -60.50
C GLU A 956 -35.34 36.06 -61.07
N GLY A 957 -35.71 36.24 -62.34
CA GLY A 957 -35.57 37.49 -63.10
C GLY A 957 -34.11 37.93 -63.32
N TYR A 958 -33.92 38.95 -64.16
CA TYR A 958 -32.70 39.76 -64.23
C TYR A 958 -32.70 40.73 -63.07
N GLN A 959 -31.53 40.94 -62.47
CA GLN A 959 -31.39 41.67 -61.20
C GLN A 959 -30.39 42.80 -61.39
N GLY A 960 -30.71 43.97 -60.83
CA GLY A 960 -29.76 45.06 -60.65
C GLY A 960 -28.84 44.79 -59.45
N GLN A 961 -27.87 45.68 -59.25
CA GLN A 961 -26.97 45.58 -58.09
C GLN A 961 -27.74 45.64 -56.76
N THR A 962 -27.28 44.91 -55.77
CA THR A 962 -27.79 45.03 -54.39
C THR A 962 -27.24 46.29 -53.75
N LEU A 963 -28.12 47.14 -53.25
CA LEU A 963 -27.80 48.34 -52.47
C LEU A 963 -28.31 48.18 -51.03
N THR A 964 -27.77 48.96 -50.11
CA THR A 964 -28.18 48.96 -48.70
C THR A 964 -28.66 50.33 -48.25
N PHE A 965 -29.50 50.35 -47.22
CA PHE A 965 -29.85 51.54 -46.45
C PHE A 965 -30.05 51.16 -44.97
N THR A 966 -29.92 52.13 -44.06
CA THR A 966 -30.12 51.90 -42.62
C THR A 966 -31.18 52.84 -42.09
N THR A 967 -32.22 52.28 -41.46
CA THR A 967 -33.25 53.07 -40.76
C THR A 967 -32.66 53.80 -39.57
N THR A 968 -33.19 54.97 -39.21
CA THR A 968 -32.66 55.76 -38.08
C THR A 968 -33.00 55.11 -36.72
N SER A 969 -32.18 55.29 -35.68
CA SER A 969 -32.40 54.70 -34.34
C SER A 969 -33.37 55.47 -33.43
N HIS A 970 -33.99 54.80 -32.46
CA HIS A 970 -34.61 55.43 -31.28
C HIS A 970 -33.54 55.90 -30.27
N THR A 971 -33.80 57.02 -29.57
CA THR A 971 -33.00 57.52 -28.45
C THR A 971 -33.68 57.19 -27.10
N PRO A 972 -32.94 56.65 -26.10
CA PRO A 972 -33.52 56.27 -24.81
C PRO A 972 -33.91 57.49 -23.96
N PRO A 973 -34.81 57.33 -22.97
CA PRO A 973 -35.11 58.38 -22.00
C PRO A 973 -33.93 58.60 -21.04
N THR A 974 -33.79 59.82 -20.51
CA THR A 974 -32.75 60.14 -19.51
C THR A 974 -33.38 60.16 -18.12
N VAL A 975 -32.80 59.39 -17.17
CA VAL A 975 -33.30 59.26 -15.79
C VAL A 975 -32.23 59.65 -14.80
N LYS A 976 -32.54 60.56 -13.86
CA LYS A 976 -31.67 60.97 -12.77
C LYS A 976 -32.32 60.72 -11.42
N THR A 977 -31.70 59.88 -10.60
CA THR A 977 -32.08 59.72 -9.19
C THR A 977 -31.60 60.94 -8.41
N LEU A 978 -32.47 61.53 -7.59
CA LEU A 978 -32.14 62.66 -6.74
C LEU A 978 -32.10 62.20 -5.28
N THR A 979 -31.32 62.90 -4.45
CA THR A 979 -31.19 62.57 -3.02
C THR A 979 -32.55 62.55 -2.33
N ALA A 980 -32.77 61.55 -1.47
CA ALA A 980 -34.00 61.43 -0.70
C ALA A 980 -34.13 62.59 0.30
N THR A 981 -35.36 63.04 0.53
CA THR A 981 -35.70 64.13 1.45
C THR A 981 -36.76 63.67 2.47
N ALA A 982 -37.08 64.48 3.47
CA ALA A 982 -38.05 64.14 4.51
C ALA A 982 -37.77 62.76 5.16
N ILE A 983 -36.49 62.48 5.43
CA ILE A 983 -36.04 61.22 6.01
C ILE A 983 -36.39 61.25 7.49
N GLY A 984 -37.39 60.46 7.87
CA GLY A 984 -37.80 60.25 9.25
C GLY A 984 -37.27 58.93 9.82
N MET A 985 -37.80 58.58 10.99
CA MET A 985 -37.44 57.35 11.70
C MET A 985 -37.90 56.07 11.00
N TYR A 986 -39.00 56.14 10.24
CA TYR A 986 -39.64 54.99 9.59
C TYR A 986 -40.00 55.22 8.12
N GLY A 987 -39.55 56.32 7.53
CA GLY A 987 -39.91 56.66 6.15
C GLY A 987 -39.01 57.72 5.54
N ALA A 988 -39.08 57.84 4.22
CA ALA A 988 -38.35 58.84 3.44
C ALA A 988 -39.08 59.13 2.12
N SER A 989 -38.85 60.31 1.55
CA SER A 989 -39.36 60.70 0.24
C SER A 989 -38.26 60.58 -0.83
N LEU A 990 -38.44 59.65 -1.75
CA LEU A 990 -37.57 59.42 -2.90
C LEU A 990 -37.87 60.43 -4.01
N ARG A 991 -36.83 60.87 -4.73
CA ARG A 991 -36.97 61.90 -5.78
C ARG A 991 -36.29 61.46 -7.08
N LYS A 992 -36.80 61.94 -8.21
CA LYS A 992 -36.26 61.66 -9.54
C LYS A 992 -36.52 62.79 -10.52
N SER A 993 -35.78 62.80 -11.63
CA SER A 993 -36.06 63.60 -12.82
C SER A 993 -35.97 62.68 -14.05
N VAL A 994 -36.98 62.72 -14.92
CA VAL A 994 -37.07 61.90 -16.14
C VAL A 994 -37.34 62.81 -17.33
N THR A 995 -36.60 62.62 -18.42
CA THR A 995 -36.81 63.29 -19.72
C THR A 995 -37.02 62.24 -20.81
N ALA A 996 -38.10 62.34 -21.56
CA ALA A 996 -38.42 61.40 -22.63
C ALA A 996 -37.39 61.46 -23.78
N GLY A 997 -37.07 60.30 -24.35
CA GLY A 997 -36.22 60.19 -25.54
C GLY A 997 -37.05 60.37 -26.82
N SER A 998 -36.73 59.62 -27.88
CA SER A 998 -37.55 59.60 -29.12
C SER A 998 -38.88 58.85 -28.96
N GLU A 999 -39.08 58.20 -27.81
CA GLU A 999 -40.28 57.45 -27.45
C GLU A 999 -40.93 58.03 -26.19
N PRO A 1000 -42.28 57.95 -26.06
CA PRO A 1000 -42.97 58.36 -24.84
C PRO A 1000 -42.68 57.40 -23.66
N ILE A 1001 -42.59 57.94 -22.44
CA ILE A 1001 -42.45 57.16 -21.21
C ILE A 1001 -43.74 56.38 -20.94
N VAL A 1002 -43.62 55.06 -20.82
CA VAL A 1002 -44.72 54.13 -20.54
C VAL A 1002 -44.86 53.89 -19.04
N GLU A 1003 -43.74 53.88 -18.30
CA GLU A 1003 -43.75 53.72 -16.85
C GLU A 1003 -42.52 54.40 -16.22
N GLU A 1004 -42.65 54.93 -15.01
CA GLU A 1004 -41.51 55.37 -14.21
C GLU A 1004 -41.76 55.14 -12.71
N GLY A 1005 -40.71 54.89 -11.93
CA GLY A 1005 -40.81 54.57 -10.51
C GLY A 1005 -39.47 54.61 -9.79
N TRP A 1006 -39.41 53.99 -8.61
CA TRP A 1006 -38.20 53.78 -7.84
C TRP A 1006 -38.08 52.31 -7.43
N GLU A 1007 -36.86 51.85 -7.23
CA GLU A 1007 -36.58 50.63 -6.50
C GLU A 1007 -35.70 50.93 -5.31
N TYR A 1008 -35.96 50.28 -4.17
CA TYR A 1008 -35.16 50.44 -2.96
C TYR A 1008 -34.99 49.12 -2.22
N LYS A 1009 -33.91 49.00 -1.45
CA LYS A 1009 -33.62 47.85 -0.58
C LYS A 1009 -32.72 48.24 0.57
N ARG A 1010 -32.63 47.39 1.59
CA ARG A 1010 -31.66 47.58 2.68
C ARG A 1010 -30.25 47.29 2.15
N VAL A 1011 -29.25 48.08 2.57
CA VAL A 1011 -27.84 47.82 2.23
C VAL A 1011 -27.46 46.41 2.71
N GLY A 1012 -26.98 45.56 1.77
CA GLY A 1012 -26.62 44.17 2.03
C GLY A 1012 -27.66 43.13 1.58
N GLU A 1013 -28.90 43.53 1.31
CA GLU A 1013 -29.90 42.64 0.72
C GLU A 1013 -29.73 42.55 -0.80
N VAL A 1014 -30.16 41.44 -1.41
CA VAL A 1014 -30.05 41.21 -2.85
C VAL A 1014 -31.35 41.52 -3.61
N VAL A 1015 -32.48 41.56 -2.92
CA VAL A 1015 -33.81 41.78 -3.53
C VAL A 1015 -34.18 43.26 -3.49
N TRP A 1016 -34.58 43.82 -4.62
CA TRP A 1016 -35.07 45.19 -4.74
C TRP A 1016 -36.59 45.24 -4.61
N THR A 1017 -37.10 46.19 -3.83
CA THR A 1017 -38.53 46.46 -3.71
C THR A 1017 -38.91 47.58 -4.67
N ASN A 1018 -39.83 47.31 -5.60
CA ASN A 1018 -40.32 48.31 -6.55
C ASN A 1018 -41.46 49.13 -5.94
N THR A 1019 -41.44 50.46 -6.14
CA THR A 1019 -42.50 51.38 -5.71
C THR A 1019 -42.71 52.49 -6.73
N LYS A 1020 -43.98 52.81 -6.99
CA LYS A 1020 -44.38 54.03 -7.73
C LYS A 1020 -44.69 55.21 -6.79
N ASN A 1021 -44.75 54.95 -5.48
CA ASN A 1021 -44.96 55.98 -4.49
C ASN A 1021 -43.61 56.55 -4.06
N ALA A 1022 -43.45 57.87 -4.20
CA ALA A 1022 -42.25 58.60 -3.77
C ALA A 1022 -42.06 58.51 -2.25
N ASN A 1023 -43.14 58.41 -1.47
CA ASN A 1023 -43.09 58.35 -0.01
C ASN A 1023 -43.12 56.89 0.45
N ILE A 1024 -41.98 56.40 0.94
CA ILE A 1024 -41.84 55.04 1.46
C ILE A 1024 -41.90 55.06 2.99
N ASN A 1025 -42.69 54.13 3.55
CA ASN A 1025 -42.98 54.02 4.99
C ASN A 1025 -42.65 52.61 5.50
N ASN A 1026 -42.73 52.40 6.82
CA ASN A 1026 -42.41 51.13 7.51
C ASN A 1026 -40.94 50.69 7.37
N LEU A 1027 -40.02 51.64 7.22
CA LEU A 1027 -38.59 51.37 7.19
C LEU A 1027 -38.05 51.08 8.60
N ALA A 1028 -36.99 50.28 8.71
CA ALA A 1028 -36.31 50.07 9.98
C ALA A 1028 -35.56 51.34 10.40
N GLN A 1029 -35.46 51.60 11.71
CA GLN A 1029 -34.72 52.75 12.25
C GLN A 1029 -33.21 52.59 12.12
N ASP A 1030 -32.46 53.70 12.11
CA ASP A 1030 -30.99 53.75 12.00
C ASP A 1030 -30.42 52.77 10.96
N THR A 1031 -31.13 52.67 9.84
CA THR A 1031 -30.87 51.66 8.82
C THR A 1031 -30.63 52.35 7.49
N GLU A 1032 -29.57 51.91 6.82
CA GLU A 1032 -29.19 52.42 5.51
C GLU A 1032 -29.89 51.64 4.38
N TYR A 1033 -30.45 52.39 3.46
CA TYR A 1033 -31.14 51.89 2.27
C TYR A 1033 -30.47 52.43 1.02
N GLU A 1034 -30.42 51.60 -0.02
CA GLU A 1034 -30.03 52.01 -1.37
C GLU A 1034 -31.28 52.11 -2.24
N PHE A 1035 -31.34 53.11 -3.12
CA PHE A 1035 -32.45 53.30 -4.05
C PHE A 1035 -32.00 53.90 -5.38
N TYR A 1036 -32.74 53.64 -6.45
CA TYR A 1036 -32.57 54.30 -7.74
C TYR A 1036 -33.93 54.57 -8.40
N ALA A 1037 -33.99 55.59 -9.25
CA ALA A 1037 -35.14 55.88 -10.08
C ALA A 1037 -35.04 55.17 -11.43
N TYR A 1038 -36.19 54.83 -12.05
CA TYR A 1038 -36.23 54.24 -13.37
C TYR A 1038 -37.35 54.81 -14.25
N ALA A 1039 -37.18 54.69 -15.57
CA ALA A 1039 -38.20 54.95 -16.57
C ALA A 1039 -38.16 53.90 -17.70
N VAL A 1040 -39.31 53.63 -18.29
CA VAL A 1040 -39.58 52.56 -19.26
C VAL A 1040 -40.22 53.15 -20.50
N THR A 1041 -39.81 52.70 -21.68
CA THR A 1041 -40.43 52.98 -22.98
C THR A 1041 -40.68 51.65 -23.71
N ASN A 1042 -41.35 51.67 -24.87
CA ASN A 1042 -41.62 50.43 -25.62
C ASN A 1042 -40.34 49.70 -26.02
N SER A 1043 -39.30 50.44 -26.41
CA SER A 1043 -38.02 49.86 -26.84
C SER A 1043 -36.98 49.77 -25.71
N TYR A 1044 -37.12 50.53 -24.62
CA TYR A 1044 -36.19 50.50 -23.48
C TYR A 1044 -36.92 50.10 -22.19
N PRO A 1045 -36.88 48.81 -21.80
CA PRO A 1045 -37.72 48.26 -20.74
C PRO A 1045 -37.36 48.71 -19.32
N MET A 1046 -36.15 49.22 -19.06
CA MET A 1046 -35.81 49.90 -17.79
C MET A 1046 -34.52 50.72 -17.92
N THR A 1047 -34.65 52.03 -18.10
CA THR A 1047 -33.52 52.97 -18.02
C THR A 1047 -33.38 53.45 -16.57
N LYS A 1048 -32.21 53.25 -15.96
CA LYS A 1048 -31.97 53.53 -14.54
C LYS A 1048 -31.16 54.81 -14.36
N GLY A 1049 -31.52 55.58 -13.33
CA GLY A 1049 -30.65 56.61 -12.77
C GLY A 1049 -29.59 56.00 -11.84
N GLU A 1050 -28.73 56.85 -11.29
CA GLU A 1050 -27.71 56.44 -10.32
C GLU A 1050 -28.32 55.84 -9.05
N THR A 1051 -27.64 54.87 -8.44
CA THR A 1051 -28.04 54.35 -7.12
C THR A 1051 -27.52 55.27 -6.03
N LEU A 1052 -28.43 55.82 -5.22
CA LEU A 1052 -28.12 56.66 -4.07
C LEU A 1052 -28.47 55.93 -2.77
N LYS A 1053 -27.93 56.41 -1.65
CA LYS A 1053 -28.21 55.88 -0.31
C LYS A 1053 -28.81 56.93 0.60
N PHE A 1054 -29.60 56.50 1.57
CA PHE A 1054 -30.02 57.31 2.71
C PHE A 1054 -30.14 56.43 3.97
N ARG A 1055 -30.11 57.06 5.15
CA ARG A 1055 -30.22 56.38 6.45
C ARG A 1055 -31.36 56.98 7.27
N THR A 1056 -32.24 56.14 7.79
CA THR A 1056 -33.38 56.55 8.65
C THR A 1056 -32.91 57.06 10.01
N LEU A 1057 -33.68 57.97 10.61
CA LEU A 1057 -33.31 58.62 11.89
C LEU A 1057 -33.50 57.68 13.10
N LYS A 1058 -32.80 57.98 14.21
CA LYS A 1058 -32.81 57.21 15.46
C LYS A 1058 -33.75 57.83 16.50
N ALA A 1059 -34.40 57.00 17.31
CA ALA A 1059 -35.53 57.39 18.17
C ALA A 1059 -35.28 58.39 19.32
N THR A 1060 -34.07 58.88 19.57
CA THR A 1060 -33.79 59.60 20.82
C THR A 1060 -32.96 60.89 20.73
N THR A 1061 -32.55 61.37 19.54
CA THR A 1061 -31.68 62.58 19.49
C THR A 1061 -31.87 63.58 18.35
N ASP A 1062 -32.70 63.38 17.33
CA ASP A 1062 -32.76 64.30 16.18
C ASP A 1062 -34.18 64.85 15.91
N LEU A 1063 -34.69 65.71 16.79
CA LEU A 1063 -36.06 66.29 16.72
C LEU A 1063 -36.11 67.76 16.25
N ASP A 1064 -35.00 68.33 15.78
CA ASP A 1064 -34.91 69.77 15.41
C ASP A 1064 -34.71 70.04 13.90
N ALA A 1065 -35.02 69.09 13.01
CA ALA A 1065 -34.93 69.34 11.56
C ALA A 1065 -36.05 68.64 10.76
N ALA A 1066 -37.27 69.15 10.85
CA ALA A 1066 -38.33 68.85 9.90
C ALA A 1066 -39.06 70.15 9.52
N ASP A 1067 -38.74 70.69 8.34
CA ASP A 1067 -39.39 71.86 7.74
C ASP A 1067 -40.45 71.37 6.74
N TYR A 1068 -41.72 71.72 6.96
CA TYR A 1068 -42.86 71.34 6.09
C TYR A 1068 -43.51 72.55 5.39
N GLY A 1069 -42.78 73.65 5.19
CA GLY A 1069 -43.10 74.65 4.16
C GLY A 1069 -44.38 75.49 4.37
N VAL A 1070 -44.92 75.54 5.59
CA VAL A 1070 -46.03 76.43 5.96
C VAL A 1070 -45.57 77.39 7.05
N ASN A 1071 -45.63 78.70 6.76
CA ASN A 1071 -45.24 79.74 7.70
C ASN A 1071 -46.47 80.36 8.36
N ILE A 1072 -46.59 80.17 9.68
CA ILE A 1072 -47.67 80.75 10.50
C ILE A 1072 -47.09 81.84 11.41
N TYR A 1073 -47.50 83.09 11.21
CA TYR A 1073 -46.96 84.22 11.97
C TYR A 1073 -47.95 85.38 12.16
N PRO A 1074 -47.88 86.10 13.30
CA PRO A 1074 -47.10 85.74 14.49
C PRO A 1074 -47.70 84.52 15.19
N ASN A 1075 -46.84 83.63 15.71
CA ASN A 1075 -47.25 82.44 16.47
C ASN A 1075 -46.31 82.28 17.68
N PRO A 1076 -46.72 82.62 18.92
CA PRO A 1076 -48.12 82.81 19.35
C PRO A 1076 -48.80 84.07 18.80
N ALA A 1077 -50.06 83.92 18.39
CA ALA A 1077 -50.92 84.99 17.87
C ALA A 1077 -51.78 85.60 18.99
N ASP A 1078 -52.03 86.90 18.90
CA ASP A 1078 -52.88 87.62 19.87
C ASP A 1078 -54.26 87.90 19.25
N ASN A 1079 -54.31 88.81 18.27
CA ASN A 1079 -55.55 89.23 17.61
C ASN A 1079 -55.68 88.74 16.17
N VAL A 1080 -54.60 88.68 15.41
CA VAL A 1080 -54.61 88.17 14.03
C VAL A 1080 -53.45 87.21 13.82
N VAL A 1081 -53.63 86.25 12.92
CA VAL A 1081 -52.56 85.37 12.44
C VAL A 1081 -52.59 85.28 10.92
N THR A 1082 -51.42 85.34 10.31
CA THR A 1082 -51.24 85.11 8.88
C THR A 1082 -50.68 83.71 8.65
N LEU A 1083 -51.34 82.96 7.76
CA LEU A 1083 -50.85 81.69 7.25
C LEU A 1083 -50.38 81.91 5.82
N ALA A 1084 -49.11 81.67 5.55
CA ALA A 1084 -48.51 81.69 4.23
C ALA A 1084 -48.05 80.28 3.84
N VAL A 1085 -48.50 79.82 2.68
CA VAL A 1085 -48.20 78.50 2.13
C VAL A 1085 -47.55 78.70 0.77
N GLU A 1086 -46.28 78.33 0.63
CA GLU A 1086 -45.55 78.51 -0.62
C GLU A 1086 -45.97 77.48 -1.66
N GLY A 1087 -46.25 77.94 -2.89
CA GLY A 1087 -46.51 77.06 -4.04
C GLY A 1087 -47.97 76.64 -4.27
N LEU A 1088 -48.95 77.33 -3.68
CA LEU A 1088 -50.38 77.09 -3.94
C LEU A 1088 -50.75 77.43 -5.39
N SER A 1089 -51.22 76.44 -6.16
CA SER A 1089 -51.67 76.61 -7.54
C SER A 1089 -53.19 76.48 -7.72
N SER A 1090 -53.90 75.98 -6.70
CA SER A 1090 -55.37 75.90 -6.62
C SER A 1090 -55.88 76.45 -5.28
N GLU A 1091 -57.19 76.57 -5.15
CA GLU A 1091 -57.86 77.04 -3.93
C GLU A 1091 -57.56 76.12 -2.73
N ALA A 1092 -57.38 76.70 -1.54
CA ALA A 1092 -57.08 75.94 -0.33
C ALA A 1092 -58.01 76.28 0.83
N GLU A 1093 -58.58 75.23 1.40
CA GLU A 1093 -59.50 75.25 2.53
C GLU A 1093 -58.72 75.21 3.85
N VAL A 1094 -58.90 76.21 4.70
CA VAL A 1094 -58.22 76.35 6.00
C VAL A 1094 -59.24 76.19 7.13
N THR A 1095 -59.02 75.22 8.01
CA THR A 1095 -59.87 74.96 9.17
C THR A 1095 -59.06 75.02 10.46
N ILE A 1096 -59.52 75.82 11.42
CA ILE A 1096 -58.96 75.90 12.77
C ILE A 1096 -59.77 75.01 13.70
N ILE A 1097 -59.07 74.16 14.45
CA ILE A 1097 -59.65 73.14 15.31
C ILE A 1097 -59.09 73.30 16.72
N ASP A 1098 -59.97 73.27 17.73
CA ASP A 1098 -59.56 73.29 19.13
C ASP A 1098 -58.96 71.94 19.59
N MET A 1099 -58.35 71.90 20.78
CA MET A 1099 -57.73 70.67 21.31
C MET A 1099 -58.72 69.54 21.61
N MET A 1100 -60.03 69.82 21.58
CA MET A 1100 -61.08 68.80 21.72
C MET A 1100 -61.56 68.29 20.36
N GLY A 1101 -60.96 68.76 19.25
CA GLY A 1101 -61.27 68.34 17.89
C GLY A 1101 -62.44 69.08 17.25
N ARG A 1102 -62.98 70.13 17.88
CA ARG A 1102 -64.11 70.91 17.33
C ARG A 1102 -63.60 71.98 16.37
N LYS A 1103 -64.24 72.10 15.20
CA LYS A 1103 -63.92 73.14 14.21
C LYS A 1103 -64.42 74.49 14.72
N VAL A 1104 -63.51 75.42 14.97
CA VAL A 1104 -63.79 76.74 15.57
C VAL A 1104 -63.57 77.90 14.60
N GLY A 1105 -62.99 77.65 13.43
CA GLY A 1105 -62.86 78.63 12.37
C GLY A 1105 -62.71 77.94 11.01
N HIS A 1106 -63.28 78.55 9.98
CA HIS A 1106 -63.28 78.00 8.63
C HIS A 1106 -63.12 79.11 7.60
N TYR A 1107 -62.06 79.00 6.79
CA TYR A 1107 -61.59 80.05 5.90
C TYR A 1107 -61.04 79.46 4.62
N LEU A 1108 -60.86 80.30 3.61
CA LEU A 1108 -60.51 79.84 2.28
C LEU A 1108 -59.51 80.80 1.63
N ILE A 1109 -58.40 80.24 1.17
CA ILE A 1109 -57.39 80.93 0.37
C ILE A 1109 -57.81 80.79 -1.09
N ALA A 1110 -58.27 81.89 -1.68
CA ALA A 1110 -58.74 81.92 -3.05
C ALA A 1110 -57.61 81.59 -4.05
N GLN A 1111 -57.99 80.97 -5.18
CA GLN A 1111 -57.07 80.60 -6.25
C GLN A 1111 -56.22 81.80 -6.71
N GLY A 1112 -54.90 81.62 -6.71
CA GLY A 1112 -53.91 82.66 -7.09
C GLY A 1112 -53.37 83.50 -5.93
N SER A 1113 -53.85 83.30 -4.70
CA SER A 1113 -53.25 83.86 -3.49
C SER A 1113 -52.52 82.78 -2.67
N ASN A 1114 -51.39 83.13 -2.07
CA ASN A 1114 -50.54 82.16 -1.33
C ASN A 1114 -50.60 82.33 0.19
N SER A 1115 -51.43 83.25 0.69
CA SER A 1115 -51.54 83.52 2.13
C SER A 1115 -52.91 84.08 2.49
N ILE A 1116 -53.33 83.86 3.73
CA ILE A 1116 -54.53 84.46 4.33
C ILE A 1116 -54.22 84.97 5.73
N THR A 1117 -54.79 86.13 6.05
CA THR A 1117 -54.76 86.66 7.42
C THR A 1117 -56.14 86.48 8.06
N ILE A 1118 -56.14 85.86 9.23
CA ILE A 1118 -57.34 85.45 9.96
C ILE A 1118 -57.39 86.20 11.28
N ASP A 1119 -58.55 86.79 11.58
CA ASP A 1119 -58.85 87.35 12.90
C ASP A 1119 -59.13 86.22 13.90
N VAL A 1120 -58.25 86.11 14.89
CA VAL A 1120 -58.32 85.13 15.97
C VAL A 1120 -58.65 85.78 17.31
N SER A 1121 -58.95 87.10 17.31
CA SER A 1121 -59.45 87.83 18.48
C SER A 1121 -60.62 87.15 19.20
N PRO A 1122 -61.60 86.50 18.53
CA PRO A 1122 -62.74 85.86 19.20
C PRO A 1122 -62.43 84.49 19.83
N LEU A 1123 -61.28 83.90 19.51
CA LEU A 1123 -60.88 82.58 20.00
C LEU A 1123 -60.17 82.72 21.36
N ALA A 1124 -60.47 81.80 22.28
CA ALA A 1124 -59.88 81.79 23.62
C ALA A 1124 -58.36 81.52 23.59
N GLU A 1125 -57.65 81.89 24.66
CA GLU A 1125 -56.23 81.53 24.77
C GLU A 1125 -56.04 80.01 24.83
N GLY A 1126 -55.09 79.50 24.06
CA GLY A 1126 -54.86 78.07 23.98
C GLY A 1126 -54.07 77.67 22.74
N THR A 1127 -53.76 76.38 22.64
CA THR A 1127 -53.18 75.80 21.44
C THR A 1127 -54.30 75.26 20.55
N TYR A 1128 -54.16 75.44 19.25
CA TYR A 1128 -55.10 75.04 18.21
C TYR A 1128 -54.33 74.34 17.10
N ALA A 1129 -55.02 73.45 16.38
CA ALA A 1129 -54.50 72.84 15.17
C ALA A 1129 -55.12 73.53 13.95
N VAL A 1130 -54.29 73.97 13.01
CA VAL A 1130 -54.73 74.54 11.74
C VAL A 1130 -54.50 73.50 10.65
N ARG A 1131 -55.59 73.05 10.04
CA ARG A 1131 -55.58 72.10 8.93
C ARG A 1131 -55.84 72.84 7.63
N ILE A 1132 -54.92 72.72 6.68
CA ILE A 1132 -54.99 73.32 5.35
C ILE A 1132 -55.12 72.19 4.33
N VAL A 1133 -56.12 72.25 3.46
CA VAL A 1133 -56.39 71.24 2.43
C VAL A 1133 -56.47 71.92 1.07
N SER A 1134 -55.69 71.43 0.12
CA SER A 1134 -55.84 71.70 -1.31
C SER A 1134 -55.88 70.38 -2.08
N ASP A 1135 -56.18 70.42 -3.37
CA ASP A 1135 -56.28 69.23 -4.23
C ASP A 1135 -55.03 68.35 -4.20
N ASN A 1136 -53.86 68.94 -3.91
CA ASN A 1136 -52.57 68.26 -3.93
C ASN A 1136 -51.97 67.96 -2.54
N ALA A 1137 -52.51 68.50 -1.44
CA ALA A 1137 -51.95 68.28 -0.10
C ALA A 1137 -52.93 68.60 1.05
N THR A 1138 -52.85 67.83 2.13
CA THR A 1138 -53.41 68.17 3.44
C THR A 1138 -52.26 68.38 4.42
N ILE A 1139 -52.17 69.58 5.01
CA ILE A 1139 -51.13 69.97 5.96
C ILE A 1139 -51.80 70.32 7.29
N VAL A 1140 -51.19 69.94 8.42
CA VAL A 1140 -51.68 70.28 9.76
C VAL A 1140 -50.55 70.89 10.57
N GLU A 1141 -50.77 72.11 11.05
CA GLU A 1141 -49.77 72.87 11.78
C GLU A 1141 -50.31 73.41 13.11
N ARG A 1142 -49.41 73.70 14.05
CA ARG A 1142 -49.77 74.15 15.40
C ARG A 1142 -49.86 75.67 15.47
N LEU A 1143 -51.03 76.19 15.86
CA LEU A 1143 -51.25 77.61 16.17
C LEU A 1143 -51.42 77.79 17.69
N VAL A 1144 -50.69 78.71 18.28
CA VAL A 1144 -50.84 79.09 19.69
C VAL A 1144 -51.47 80.47 19.76
N ILE A 1145 -52.58 80.62 20.48
CA ILE A 1145 -53.20 81.92 20.74
C ILE A 1145 -52.93 82.30 22.18
N LYS A 1146 -52.39 83.50 22.38
CA LYS A 1146 -52.09 84.07 23.69
C LYS A 1146 -52.40 85.57 23.65
N LYS A 1147 -53.47 85.98 24.34
CA LYS A 1147 -53.92 87.37 24.38
C LYS A 1147 -52.95 88.18 25.23
N ARG A 1148 -52.76 89.43 24.86
CA ARG A 1148 -51.98 90.39 25.68
C ARG A 1148 -52.87 91.32 26.48
#